data_AF-A0A8S1LUB9-F1
#
_entry.id   AF-A0A8S1LUB9-F1
#
_cell.length_a   1.000
_cell.length_b   1.000
_cell.length_c   1.000
_cell.angle_alpha   90.00
_cell.angle_beta   90.00
_cell.angle_gamma   90.00
#
_symmetry.space_group_name_H-M   'P 1'
#
loop_
_entity.id
_entity.type
_entity.pdbx_description
1 polymer ?
#
loop_
_entity_poly.entity_id
_entity_poly.type
_entity_poly.pdbx_seq_one_letter_code
_entity_poly.pdbx_strand_id
1 'polypeptide(L)'
;MESVNFGGDNPQPRFGHTICVIAPNKIALFGGAVGDTGRYTITGDVYIGDIIQKKWKRIEASGNVPTNRAAHQALAIELNQMIIFGGAVGGGGLADDNLYVFELRDDTGTWVTVPVIGTTPGRRYGHTMVLIKPYLIVFGGNTGQEPVNDVWSFNLEKSPYSWQKLECSSEQPNVRVYHSAALCSTGSANGMMVAFGGRTNDQSALNDTWGLRRHRDGRWDWVRAPYRTQTEQPAQRYQHSTLFLGTLMLVIGGRSNNVGETLPFEIYDTETSDWYKFQAIQRFRHSSWLIEQFLYLHGGFDSDQPNIPTEGILKLDLNKRFAQTPQLLKQLNTIKADQSFSQSFNPKPSPPLSQTQDQFKKTNLQATAQQQKNSNPYQQVRVSSATNKNIRLANQALVAMTYGPEEDITNQVKKVPIDKLQDEHKKLGPGFQDPNSQNKSQFLDQLCQPFMQNLLIPKDYSQIPPNSNLLTGIKKDMIIKLCDEVQRILEKEPNLLRLRRPIKIYGNLNGQYLDLMRFFDHFKAPYDNLYNGDIDSQDYLFLGDYIDRGSRSLEIILLLFTLKIKYSDQIHLLRGHHEDPKVNKIFGFADECFIKFSEDIMDPNSIYQRINRVFQYMPLAAVIEDKIFCVHGGIGQTMRTIDEIELIQKPLEIVHDPKTYQQKIALELLWSDPCLQDEELENQPNPDRDIFQNKQIFRFGTNRITKFLQENSLNMIIRSHEPTMEGFERQNNNVITIFSCPDYGGNQHQCKGSILTISKRGEIIPKVILPATPNQEQRWMDLEEPIQRKKGFAKYIVIDNEEAQLRKRPLTPLRQKRPLSQKQFK
;
A
#
# COMPACT_ATOMS: atom_id res chain seq x y z
N MET A 1 -17.54 3.19 -36.40
CA MET A 1 -16.80 4.37 -35.88
C MET A 1 -17.35 5.59 -36.59
N GLU A 2 -17.36 6.72 -35.91
CA GLU A 2 -17.75 8.01 -36.49
C GLU A 2 -16.52 8.90 -36.65
N SER A 3 -16.41 9.63 -37.77
CA SER A 3 -15.39 10.66 -37.92
C SER A 3 -15.82 11.89 -37.11
N VAL A 4 -14.89 12.45 -36.35
CA VAL A 4 -15.12 13.66 -35.55
C VAL A 4 -14.21 14.76 -36.09
N ASN A 5 -14.83 15.84 -36.56
CA ASN A 5 -14.10 16.99 -37.07
C ASN A 5 -13.81 17.95 -35.92
N PHE A 6 -12.54 18.31 -35.78
CA PHE A 6 -12.11 19.42 -34.94
C PHE A 6 -11.82 20.62 -35.86
N GLY A 7 -12.13 21.83 -35.38
CA GLY A 7 -11.78 23.09 -36.05
C GLY A 7 -10.51 23.72 -35.47
N GLY A 8 -10.13 24.89 -35.98
CA GLY A 8 -8.97 25.64 -35.50
C GLY A 8 -7.66 25.21 -36.18
N ASP A 9 -6.57 25.19 -35.42
CA ASP A 9 -5.23 24.87 -35.93
C ASP A 9 -5.04 23.34 -36.02
N ASN A 10 -5.71 22.72 -36.99
CA ASN A 10 -5.69 21.27 -37.12
C ASN A 10 -4.26 20.73 -37.34
N PRO A 11 -3.82 19.71 -36.58
CA PRO A 11 -2.56 19.02 -36.84
C PRO A 11 -2.59 18.36 -38.23
N GLN A 12 -1.51 18.50 -38.98
CA GLN A 12 -1.35 17.77 -40.24
C GLN A 12 -1.44 16.24 -40.04
N PRO A 13 -1.84 15.48 -41.09
CA PRO A 13 -1.84 14.02 -41.08
C PRO A 13 -0.47 13.48 -40.66
N ARG A 14 -0.43 12.64 -39.63
CA ARG A 14 0.83 12.26 -38.98
C ARG A 14 0.83 10.87 -38.37
N PHE A 15 2.02 10.32 -38.16
CA PHE A 15 2.22 9.02 -37.50
C PHE A 15 3.35 9.07 -36.47
N GLY A 16 3.33 8.14 -35.51
CA GLY A 16 4.35 8.06 -34.46
C GLY A 16 4.40 9.27 -33.52
N HIS A 17 3.31 10.03 -33.47
CA HIS A 17 3.07 11.09 -32.48
C HIS A 17 2.39 10.48 -31.25
N THR A 18 2.35 11.24 -30.14
CA THR A 18 1.61 10.88 -28.93
C THR A 18 0.49 11.87 -28.66
N ILE A 19 -0.63 11.38 -28.15
CA ILE A 19 -1.71 12.19 -27.56
C ILE A 19 -1.98 11.70 -26.15
N CYS A 20 -2.01 12.60 -25.17
CA CYS A 20 -2.41 12.28 -23.81
C CYS A 20 -3.49 13.26 -23.30
N VAL A 21 -4.34 12.78 -22.39
CA VAL A 21 -5.35 13.61 -21.71
C VAL A 21 -4.66 14.33 -20.56
N ILE A 22 -4.55 15.67 -20.65
CA ILE A 22 -3.86 16.51 -19.66
C ILE A 22 -4.82 17.23 -18.71
N ALA A 23 -6.10 17.31 -19.07
CA ALA A 23 -7.19 17.80 -18.23
C ALA A 23 -8.51 17.17 -18.71
N PRO A 24 -9.60 17.22 -17.92
CA PRO A 24 -10.87 16.54 -18.25
C PRO A 24 -11.42 16.84 -19.66
N ASN A 25 -11.19 18.05 -20.18
CA ASN A 25 -11.62 18.47 -21.52
C ASN A 25 -10.45 18.77 -22.48
N LYS A 26 -9.19 18.56 -22.07
CA LYS A 26 -8.01 18.92 -22.88
C LYS A 26 -7.10 17.72 -23.14
N ILE A 27 -6.73 17.57 -24.41
CA ILE A 27 -5.69 16.65 -24.86
C ILE A 27 -4.48 17.43 -25.38
N ALA A 28 -3.29 16.90 -25.15
CA ALA A 28 -2.05 17.42 -25.72
C ALA A 28 -1.50 16.45 -26.76
N LEU A 29 -1.20 16.96 -27.96
CA LEU A 29 -0.49 16.26 -29.01
C LEU A 29 0.93 16.80 -29.08
N PHE A 30 1.92 15.91 -29.21
CA PHE A 30 3.30 16.30 -29.48
C PHE A 30 3.95 15.47 -30.60
N GLY A 31 4.67 16.18 -31.48
CA GLY A 31 5.59 15.62 -32.45
C GLY A 31 4.99 14.65 -33.46
N GLY A 32 5.79 13.66 -33.86
CA GLY A 32 5.48 12.70 -34.91
C GLY A 32 6.12 13.04 -36.25
N ALA A 33 5.66 12.36 -37.29
CA ALA A 33 6.11 12.54 -38.67
C ALA A 33 4.92 12.92 -39.56
N VAL A 34 5.10 13.95 -40.39
CA VAL A 34 4.11 14.42 -41.38
C VAL A 34 4.62 14.16 -42.80
N GLY A 35 3.71 13.83 -43.72
CA GLY A 35 4.03 13.45 -45.11
C GLY A 35 4.15 11.94 -45.33
N ASP A 36 4.22 11.54 -46.60
CA ASP A 36 4.15 10.14 -47.02
C ASP A 36 5.41 9.33 -46.71
N THR A 37 5.28 8.00 -46.69
CA THR A 37 6.41 7.08 -46.51
C THR A 37 7.44 7.27 -47.64
N GLY A 38 8.57 7.87 -47.30
CA GLY A 38 9.69 8.18 -48.23
C GLY A 38 9.97 9.68 -48.38
N ARG A 39 9.04 10.56 -48.00
CA ARG A 39 9.22 12.03 -47.99
C ARG A 39 8.55 12.67 -46.77
N TYR A 40 8.82 12.13 -45.58
CA TYR A 40 8.27 12.65 -44.33
C TYR A 40 9.22 13.64 -43.65
N THR A 41 8.65 14.54 -42.85
CA THR A 41 9.39 15.45 -41.95
C THR A 41 9.02 15.16 -40.51
N ILE A 42 10.01 15.05 -39.62
CA ILE A 42 9.79 14.88 -38.19
C ILE A 42 9.51 16.24 -37.55
N THR A 43 8.47 16.31 -36.72
CA THR A 43 8.02 17.54 -36.06
C THR A 43 8.23 17.48 -34.54
N GLY A 44 8.20 18.65 -33.91
CA GLY A 44 8.22 18.86 -32.45
C GLY A 44 7.15 19.87 -32.03
N ASP A 45 6.09 19.99 -32.82
CA ASP A 45 4.96 20.87 -32.60
C ASP A 45 4.07 20.35 -31.46
N VAL A 46 3.51 21.28 -30.68
CA VAL A 46 2.54 21.01 -29.61
C VAL A 46 1.18 21.53 -30.03
N TYR A 47 0.14 20.71 -29.91
CA TYR A 47 -1.25 21.14 -30.06
C TYR A 47 -2.06 20.78 -28.83
N ILE A 48 -2.96 21.68 -28.44
CA ILE A 48 -3.95 21.44 -27.41
C ILE A 48 -5.32 21.34 -28.07
N GLY A 49 -5.97 20.20 -27.85
CA GLY A 49 -7.32 19.94 -28.33
C GLY A 49 -8.31 20.08 -27.19
N ASP A 50 -9.31 20.95 -27.34
CA ASP A 50 -10.48 20.96 -26.47
C ASP A 50 -11.53 19.99 -27.03
N ILE A 51 -11.85 18.95 -26.28
CA ILE A 51 -12.75 17.88 -26.73
C ILE A 51 -14.22 18.35 -26.77
N ILE A 52 -14.61 19.25 -25.87
CA ILE A 52 -15.98 19.75 -25.78
C ILE A 52 -16.24 20.73 -26.92
N GLN A 53 -15.32 21.69 -27.10
CA GLN A 53 -15.40 22.68 -28.17
C GLN A 53 -15.03 22.10 -29.53
N LYS A 54 -14.37 20.93 -29.57
CA LYS A 54 -13.82 20.29 -30.77
C LYS A 54 -12.92 21.25 -31.55
N LYS A 55 -11.96 21.84 -30.85
CA LYS A 55 -11.01 22.78 -31.46
C LYS A 55 -9.58 22.42 -31.09
N TRP A 56 -8.71 22.43 -32.10
CA TRP A 56 -7.27 22.41 -31.92
C TRP A 56 -6.73 23.83 -31.88
N LYS A 57 -5.73 24.03 -31.03
CA LYS A 57 -4.92 25.23 -30.97
C LYS A 57 -3.46 24.82 -30.97
N ARG A 58 -2.67 25.38 -31.88
CA ARG A 58 -1.21 25.18 -31.87
C ARG A 58 -0.62 26.03 -30.76
N ILE A 59 0.26 25.45 -29.95
CA ILE A 59 0.91 26.16 -28.86
C ILE A 59 2.33 26.54 -29.27
N GLU A 60 2.63 27.82 -29.18
CA GLU A 60 4.01 28.30 -29.20
C GLU A 60 4.63 28.01 -27.84
N ALA A 61 5.52 27.01 -27.81
CA ALA A 61 6.18 26.59 -26.58
C ALA A 61 7.55 27.26 -26.46
N SER A 62 7.87 27.75 -25.27
CA SER A 62 9.17 28.37 -24.93
C SER A 62 9.98 27.48 -23.98
N GLY A 63 11.18 27.92 -23.59
CA GLY A 63 12.06 27.19 -22.66
C GLY A 63 12.94 26.15 -23.36
N ASN A 64 13.18 25.01 -22.71
CA ASN A 64 14.05 23.95 -23.21
C ASN A 64 13.30 23.01 -24.17
N VAL A 65 13.01 23.52 -25.37
CA VAL A 65 12.20 22.79 -26.35
C VAL A 65 12.92 21.50 -26.79
N PRO A 66 12.29 20.32 -26.65
CA PRO A 66 12.87 19.05 -27.11
C PRO A 66 13.02 19.04 -28.63
N THR A 67 14.03 18.32 -29.13
CA THR A 67 14.20 18.12 -30.58
C THR A 67 12.97 17.45 -31.19
N ASN A 68 12.69 17.77 -32.46
CA ASN A 68 11.66 17.10 -33.26
C ASN A 68 11.82 15.57 -33.18
N ARG A 69 10.75 14.84 -32.89
CA ARG A 69 10.83 13.39 -32.64
C ARG A 69 9.54 12.63 -32.96
N ALA A 70 9.68 11.40 -33.41
CA ALA A 70 8.60 10.42 -33.58
C ALA A 70 8.93 9.11 -32.86
N ALA A 71 7.92 8.26 -32.63
CA ALA A 71 8.06 7.00 -31.88
C ALA A 71 8.69 7.17 -30.48
N HIS A 72 8.47 8.35 -29.89
CA HIS A 72 8.74 8.67 -28.49
C HIS A 72 7.56 8.23 -27.62
N GLN A 73 7.67 8.44 -26.31
CA GLN A 73 6.53 8.31 -25.41
C GLN A 73 6.28 9.60 -24.65
N ALA A 74 5.00 9.88 -24.43
CA ALA A 74 4.53 11.01 -23.64
C ALA A 74 3.31 10.60 -22.82
N LEU A 75 3.22 11.12 -21.59
CA LEU A 75 2.06 10.90 -20.72
C LEU A 75 1.83 12.12 -19.82
N ALA A 76 0.61 12.25 -19.31
CA ALA A 76 0.27 13.27 -18.33
C ALA A 76 0.78 12.86 -16.93
N ILE A 77 1.46 13.77 -16.23
CA ILE A 77 1.95 13.54 -14.87
C ILE A 77 1.08 14.24 -13.81
N GLU A 78 0.59 15.42 -14.16
CA GLU A 78 -0.30 16.27 -13.36
C GLU A 78 -1.23 17.07 -14.31
N LEU A 79 -2.17 17.84 -13.75
CA LEU A 79 -3.03 18.73 -14.55
C LEU A 79 -2.17 19.66 -15.41
N ASN A 80 -2.52 19.73 -16.70
CA ASN A 80 -1.87 20.60 -17.67
C ASN A 80 -0.35 20.32 -17.83
N GLN A 81 0.14 19.16 -17.38
CA GLN A 81 1.54 18.79 -17.48
C GLN A 81 1.72 17.45 -18.19
N MET A 82 2.64 17.44 -19.15
CA MET A 82 3.00 16.26 -19.94
C MET A 82 4.51 16.03 -19.87
N ILE A 83 4.92 14.79 -19.62
CA ILE A 83 6.33 14.39 -19.65
C ILE A 83 6.64 13.59 -20.92
N ILE A 84 7.83 13.78 -21.51
CA ILE A 84 8.26 13.13 -22.75
C ILE A 84 9.66 12.53 -22.59
N PHE A 85 9.85 11.36 -23.20
CA PHE A 85 11.14 10.65 -23.25
C PHE A 85 11.39 9.94 -24.60
N GLY A 86 12.66 9.92 -25.01
CA GLY A 86 13.17 9.17 -26.17
C GLY A 86 12.58 9.58 -27.52
N GLY A 87 12.66 8.70 -28.52
CA GLY A 87 12.19 8.90 -29.90
C GLY A 87 13.28 8.89 -30.96
N ALA A 88 12.87 8.98 -32.23
CA ALA A 88 13.75 9.08 -33.39
C ALA A 88 13.61 10.46 -34.07
N VAL A 89 14.73 11.00 -34.56
CA VAL A 89 14.81 12.34 -35.19
C VAL A 89 14.82 12.28 -36.73
N GLY A 90 14.73 11.08 -37.31
CA GLY A 90 14.81 10.86 -38.77
C GLY A 90 16.24 10.51 -39.23
N GLY A 91 16.38 9.98 -40.45
CA GLY A 91 17.69 9.63 -41.04
C GLY A 91 18.48 8.56 -40.28
N GLY A 92 17.81 7.74 -39.45
CA GLY A 92 18.47 6.77 -38.56
C GLY A 92 18.95 7.35 -37.21
N GLY A 93 18.80 8.66 -36.99
CA GLY A 93 19.16 9.32 -35.74
C GLY A 93 18.14 9.11 -34.63
N LEU A 94 18.63 9.06 -33.38
CA LEU A 94 17.83 9.02 -32.17
C LEU A 94 17.81 10.36 -31.46
N ALA A 95 16.69 10.65 -30.81
CA ALA A 95 16.58 11.82 -29.96
C ALA A 95 17.43 11.66 -28.70
N ASP A 96 17.75 12.77 -28.05
CA ASP A 96 18.45 12.75 -26.76
C ASP A 96 17.63 12.04 -25.67
N ASP A 97 18.34 11.63 -24.62
CA ASP A 97 17.86 10.87 -23.49
C ASP A 97 17.51 11.74 -22.27
N ASN A 98 17.23 13.03 -22.49
CA ASN A 98 16.70 13.88 -21.43
C ASN A 98 15.20 13.61 -21.21
N LEU A 99 14.74 13.88 -19.99
CA LEU A 99 13.32 14.01 -19.66
C LEU A 99 12.88 15.46 -19.84
N TYR A 100 11.81 15.66 -20.58
CA TYR A 100 11.22 16.98 -20.80
C TYR A 100 9.82 17.03 -20.21
N VAL A 101 9.54 18.08 -19.44
CA VAL A 101 8.20 18.38 -18.93
C VAL A 101 7.66 19.60 -19.66
N PHE A 102 6.50 19.45 -20.27
CA PHE A 102 5.71 20.53 -20.81
C PHE A 102 4.68 20.97 -19.77
N GLU A 103 4.60 22.27 -19.53
CA GLU A 103 3.59 22.88 -18.68
C GLU A 103 2.76 23.88 -19.48
N LEU A 104 1.43 23.73 -19.43
CA LEU A 104 0.47 24.62 -20.06
C LEU A 104 -0.11 25.60 -19.03
N ARG A 105 0.09 26.91 -19.24
CA ARG A 105 -0.49 27.99 -18.42
C ARG A 105 -1.09 29.06 -19.32
N ASP A 106 -2.35 29.42 -19.11
CA ASP A 106 -3.05 30.48 -19.86
C ASP A 106 -2.88 30.38 -21.39
N ASP A 107 -2.99 29.15 -21.92
CA ASP A 107 -2.76 28.79 -23.33
C ASP A 107 -1.35 29.06 -23.88
N THR A 108 -0.37 29.29 -23.01
CA THR A 108 1.06 29.32 -23.34
C THR A 108 1.76 28.07 -22.80
N GLY A 109 2.74 27.58 -23.54
CA GLY A 109 3.47 26.36 -23.20
C GLY A 109 4.91 26.65 -22.79
N THR A 110 5.40 25.99 -21.75
CA THR A 110 6.82 26.06 -21.36
C THR A 110 7.39 24.66 -21.21
N TRP A 111 8.56 24.43 -21.81
CA TRP A 111 9.33 23.21 -21.64
C TRP A 111 10.43 23.38 -20.60
N VAL A 112 10.56 22.40 -19.72
CA VAL A 112 11.63 22.30 -18.73
C VAL A 112 12.32 20.95 -18.89
N THR A 113 13.65 20.96 -18.87
CA THR A 113 14.44 19.71 -18.79
C THR A 113 14.58 19.30 -17.34
N VAL A 114 14.27 18.05 -17.02
CA VAL A 114 14.47 17.50 -15.69
C VAL A 114 15.96 17.27 -15.46
N PRO A 115 16.58 17.82 -14.40
CA PRO A 115 18.01 17.67 -14.15
C PRO A 115 18.28 16.27 -13.58
N VAL A 116 18.60 15.33 -14.47
CA VAL A 116 18.88 13.94 -14.12
C VAL A 116 20.37 13.74 -13.84
N ILE A 117 20.70 13.02 -12.76
CA ILE A 117 22.06 12.59 -12.45
C ILE A 117 22.23 11.08 -12.69
N GLY A 118 23.47 10.68 -12.99
CA GLY A 118 23.84 9.27 -13.16
C GLY A 118 23.49 8.70 -14.54
N THR A 119 23.36 7.38 -14.61
CA THR A 119 23.05 6.65 -15.85
C THR A 119 21.59 6.78 -16.21
N THR A 120 21.29 6.97 -17.49
CA THR A 120 19.93 7.02 -18.04
C THR A 120 19.60 5.70 -18.74
N PRO A 121 18.34 5.48 -19.15
CA PRO A 121 17.99 4.42 -20.10
C PRO A 121 18.66 4.60 -21.48
N GLY A 122 19.33 5.72 -21.73
CA GLY A 122 19.93 6.03 -23.01
C GLY A 122 18.91 6.32 -24.12
N ARG A 123 19.42 6.70 -25.28
CA ARG A 123 18.61 7.06 -26.45
C ARG A 123 17.90 5.83 -26.99
N ARG A 124 16.58 5.92 -27.20
CA ARG A 124 15.77 4.79 -27.68
C ARG A 124 14.47 5.23 -28.32
N TYR A 125 13.92 4.42 -29.21
CA TYR A 125 12.59 4.63 -29.83
C TYR A 125 11.73 3.36 -29.75
N GLY A 126 10.41 3.52 -29.89
CA GLY A 126 9.46 2.41 -29.84
C GLY A 126 9.44 1.66 -28.51
N HIS A 127 9.85 2.33 -27.43
CA HIS A 127 9.72 1.87 -26.05
C HIS A 127 8.32 2.23 -25.52
N THR A 128 7.98 1.73 -24.33
CA THR A 128 6.80 2.18 -23.59
C THR A 128 7.21 2.95 -22.34
N MET A 129 6.36 3.87 -21.92
CA MET A 129 6.54 4.65 -20.71
C MET A 129 5.21 4.74 -19.98
N VAL A 130 5.17 4.38 -18.69
CA VAL A 130 3.96 4.34 -17.87
C VAL A 130 4.26 4.95 -16.50
N LEU A 131 3.31 5.71 -15.96
CA LEU A 131 3.41 6.30 -14.63
C LEU A 131 2.75 5.41 -13.59
N ILE A 132 3.54 4.75 -12.75
CA ILE A 132 3.11 4.03 -11.56
C ILE A 132 3.46 4.91 -10.35
N LYS A 133 2.62 5.91 -10.03
CA LYS A 133 2.98 6.99 -9.09
C LYS A 133 3.61 6.46 -7.78
N PRO A 134 4.76 7.02 -7.35
CA PRO A 134 5.48 8.18 -7.93
C PRO A 134 6.52 7.82 -9.01
N TYR A 135 6.55 6.58 -9.50
CA TYR A 135 7.57 6.07 -10.40
C TYR A 135 7.16 6.16 -11.87
N LEU A 136 7.97 6.82 -12.68
CA LEU A 136 7.94 6.73 -14.12
C LEU A 136 8.73 5.48 -14.55
N ILE A 137 8.08 4.58 -15.28
CA ILE A 137 8.67 3.33 -15.75
C ILE A 137 8.88 3.39 -17.25
N VAL A 138 10.08 3.06 -17.71
CA VAL A 138 10.43 2.88 -19.13
C VAL A 138 10.76 1.42 -19.38
N PHE A 139 10.18 0.84 -20.43
CA PHE A 139 10.39 -0.57 -20.78
C PHE A 139 10.66 -0.77 -22.27
N GLY A 140 11.71 -1.54 -22.56
CA GLY A 140 12.07 -2.01 -23.89
C GLY A 140 12.38 -0.91 -24.89
N GLY A 141 12.11 -1.17 -26.17
CA GLY A 141 12.44 -0.30 -27.30
C GLY A 141 13.71 -0.72 -28.03
N ASN A 142 14.21 0.15 -28.91
CA ASN A 142 15.45 -0.06 -29.65
C ASN A 142 16.40 1.13 -29.42
N THR A 143 17.64 0.83 -29.02
CA THR A 143 18.68 1.80 -28.63
C THR A 143 19.49 2.36 -29.81
N GLY A 144 19.11 2.00 -31.05
CA GLY A 144 19.85 2.27 -32.28
C GLY A 144 20.88 1.19 -32.60
N GLN A 145 21.30 0.42 -31.60
CA GLN A 145 22.15 -0.76 -31.76
C GLN A 145 21.31 -2.04 -31.79
N GLU A 146 20.40 -2.20 -30.83
CA GLU A 146 19.62 -3.40 -30.66
C GLU A 146 18.27 -3.15 -29.95
N PRO A 147 17.28 -4.03 -30.14
CA PRO A 147 16.11 -4.11 -29.27
C PRO A 147 16.47 -4.60 -27.87
N VAL A 148 15.85 -4.00 -26.85
CA VAL A 148 16.10 -4.30 -25.44
C VAL A 148 14.82 -4.71 -24.71
N ASN A 149 14.95 -5.35 -23.54
CA ASN A 149 13.86 -5.65 -22.59
C ASN A 149 14.15 -5.10 -21.18
N ASP A 150 15.09 -4.17 -21.07
CA ASP A 150 15.41 -3.55 -19.79
C ASP A 150 14.25 -2.70 -19.27
N VAL A 151 14.17 -2.61 -17.94
CA VAL A 151 13.18 -1.80 -17.23
C VAL A 151 13.93 -0.76 -16.42
N TRP A 152 13.48 0.48 -16.52
CA TRP A 152 14.04 1.61 -15.78
C TRP A 152 12.94 2.31 -14.99
N SER A 153 13.27 2.72 -13.78
CA SER A 153 12.39 3.49 -12.91
C SER A 153 12.99 4.86 -12.59
N PHE A 154 12.12 5.85 -12.48
CA PHE A 154 12.49 7.21 -12.10
C PHE A 154 11.47 7.74 -11.09
N ASN A 155 11.93 8.10 -9.89
CA ASN A 155 11.05 8.62 -8.85
C ASN A 155 10.85 10.13 -9.05
N LEU A 156 9.60 10.55 -9.31
CA LEU A 156 9.25 11.96 -9.57
C LEU A 156 9.29 12.85 -8.31
N GLU A 157 9.29 12.27 -7.11
CA GLU A 157 9.17 13.01 -5.84
C GLU A 157 10.49 13.14 -5.07
N LYS A 158 11.53 12.38 -5.44
CA LYS A 158 12.79 12.32 -4.70
C LYS A 158 13.94 12.97 -5.45
N SER A 159 14.45 14.08 -4.91
CA SER A 159 15.70 14.72 -5.33
C SER A 159 16.90 14.13 -4.55
N PRO A 160 18.08 13.92 -5.18
CA PRO A 160 18.39 14.19 -6.59
C PRO A 160 17.70 13.20 -7.53
N TYR A 161 17.27 13.71 -8.69
CA TYR A 161 16.58 12.92 -9.70
C TYR A 161 17.53 11.99 -10.45
N SER A 162 17.29 10.69 -10.40
CA SER A 162 18.12 9.69 -11.07
C SER A 162 17.26 8.53 -11.57
N TRP A 163 17.65 7.97 -12.72
CA TRP A 163 17.11 6.69 -13.16
C TRP A 163 17.76 5.54 -12.41
N GLN A 164 16.96 4.52 -12.12
CA GLN A 164 17.41 3.25 -11.57
C GLN A 164 16.98 2.13 -12.52
N LYS A 165 17.96 1.41 -13.07
CA LYS A 165 17.69 0.16 -13.78
C LYS A 165 17.14 -0.86 -12.79
N LEU A 166 16.02 -1.46 -13.11
CA LEU A 166 15.36 -2.45 -12.27
C LEU A 166 15.90 -3.84 -12.60
N GLU A 167 16.30 -4.56 -11.55
CA GLU A 167 16.60 -5.99 -11.61
C GLU A 167 15.32 -6.74 -11.31
N CYS A 168 14.63 -7.20 -12.36
CA CYS A 168 13.45 -8.04 -12.25
C CYS A 168 13.86 -9.53 -12.11
N SER A 169 13.01 -10.34 -11.48
CA SER A 169 13.25 -11.79 -11.28
C SER A 169 13.44 -12.58 -12.59
N SER A 170 13.78 -13.88 -12.49
CA SER A 170 14.30 -14.70 -13.59
C SER A 170 13.37 -14.90 -14.80
N GLU A 171 12.04 -14.79 -14.66
CA GLU A 171 11.13 -14.83 -15.81
C GLU A 171 10.79 -13.40 -16.24
N GLN A 172 11.12 -13.05 -17.48
CA GLN A 172 10.93 -11.70 -18.01
C GLN A 172 10.50 -11.73 -19.49
N PRO A 173 9.84 -10.67 -19.97
CA PRO A 173 9.47 -10.57 -21.37
C PRO A 173 10.70 -10.55 -22.29
N ASN A 174 10.57 -11.14 -23.48
CA ASN A 174 11.57 -11.02 -24.54
C ASN A 174 11.83 -9.56 -24.94
N VAL A 175 13.00 -9.30 -25.51
CA VAL A 175 13.36 -8.01 -26.16
C VAL A 175 12.28 -7.59 -27.14
N ARG A 176 11.86 -6.33 -27.07
CA ARG A 176 10.71 -5.88 -27.87
C ARG A 176 10.74 -4.39 -28.18
N VAL A 177 10.36 -4.05 -29.41
CA VAL A 177 10.13 -2.69 -29.88
C VAL A 177 8.72 -2.56 -30.47
N TYR A 178 8.14 -1.36 -30.40
CA TYR A 178 6.79 -1.05 -30.86
C TYR A 178 5.69 -1.92 -30.21
N HIS A 179 5.92 -2.35 -28.98
CA HIS A 179 4.90 -2.87 -28.10
C HIS A 179 4.10 -1.70 -27.50
N SER A 180 2.97 -2.00 -26.85
CA SER A 180 2.23 -1.02 -26.08
C SER A 180 2.06 -1.49 -24.65
N ALA A 181 2.00 -0.54 -23.71
CA ALA A 181 1.79 -0.82 -22.30
C ALA A 181 0.93 0.28 -21.67
N ALA A 182 0.09 -0.11 -20.70
CA ALA A 182 -0.78 0.81 -19.98
C ALA A 182 -0.90 0.41 -18.51
N LEU A 183 -1.23 1.37 -17.63
CA LEU A 183 -1.46 1.13 -16.21
C LEU A 183 -2.88 0.61 -15.98
N CYS A 184 -3.02 -0.55 -15.36
CA CYS A 184 -4.30 -0.97 -14.80
C CYS A 184 -4.51 -0.28 -13.45
N SER A 185 -5.59 0.50 -13.30
CA SER A 185 -5.85 1.31 -12.09
C SER A 185 -6.99 0.78 -11.21
N THR A 186 -7.51 -0.41 -11.53
CA THR A 186 -8.64 -1.03 -10.83
C THR A 186 -8.53 -2.55 -10.85
N GLY A 187 -9.27 -3.25 -10.00
CA GLY A 187 -9.29 -4.71 -9.97
C GLY A 187 -8.02 -5.35 -9.40
N SER A 188 -7.84 -6.65 -9.66
CA SER A 188 -6.74 -7.49 -9.20
C SER A 188 -5.38 -7.07 -9.75
N ALA A 189 -5.34 -6.54 -10.98
CA ALA A 189 -4.13 -6.01 -11.62
C ALA A 189 -3.87 -4.53 -11.28
N ASN A 190 -4.59 -3.95 -10.30
CA ASN A 190 -4.43 -2.55 -9.94
C ASN A 190 -2.98 -2.20 -9.55
N GLY A 191 -2.43 -1.14 -10.17
CA GLY A 191 -1.07 -0.68 -9.96
C GLY A 191 -0.04 -1.38 -10.86
N MET A 192 -0.46 -2.33 -11.69
CA MET A 192 0.42 -3.03 -12.61
C MET A 192 0.50 -2.31 -13.96
N MET A 193 1.71 -2.20 -14.51
CA MET A 193 1.88 -1.90 -15.93
C MET A 193 1.67 -3.20 -16.71
N VAL A 194 0.71 -3.21 -17.63
CA VAL A 194 0.45 -4.36 -18.49
C VAL A 194 0.95 -4.05 -19.90
N ALA A 195 1.93 -4.81 -20.36
CA ALA A 195 2.54 -4.72 -21.68
C ALA A 195 2.02 -5.83 -22.59
N PHE A 196 1.76 -5.51 -23.86
CA PHE A 196 1.26 -6.44 -24.86
C PHE A 196 2.03 -6.33 -26.18
N GLY A 197 2.31 -7.47 -26.79
CA GLY A 197 2.84 -7.59 -28.13
C GLY A 197 4.19 -6.90 -28.34
N GLY A 198 4.38 -6.35 -29.55
CA GLY A 198 5.64 -5.78 -30.02
C GLY A 198 6.35 -6.69 -31.01
N ARG A 199 7.60 -6.37 -31.28
CA ARG A 199 8.44 -7.08 -32.25
C ARG A 199 9.83 -7.35 -31.70
N THR A 200 10.30 -8.58 -31.84
CA THR A 200 11.62 -9.05 -31.37
C THR A 200 12.75 -8.65 -32.32
N ASN A 201 13.98 -9.02 -31.97
CA ASN A 201 15.19 -8.72 -32.75
C ASN A 201 15.20 -9.39 -34.14
N ASP A 202 14.65 -10.59 -34.25
CA ASP A 202 14.43 -11.31 -35.51
C ASP A 202 13.25 -10.75 -36.33
N GLN A 203 12.65 -9.64 -35.89
CA GLN A 203 11.47 -9.00 -36.45
C GLN A 203 10.17 -9.81 -36.33
N SER A 204 10.11 -10.86 -35.51
CA SER A 204 8.87 -11.61 -35.24
C SER A 204 7.90 -10.79 -34.37
N ALA A 205 6.62 -10.78 -34.72
CA ALA A 205 5.57 -10.15 -33.91
C ALA A 205 5.25 -11.02 -32.68
N LEU A 206 4.90 -10.37 -31.59
CA LEU A 206 4.57 -11.01 -30.32
C LEU A 206 3.06 -10.93 -30.04
N ASN A 207 2.53 -11.93 -29.34
CA ASN A 207 1.16 -11.99 -28.81
C ASN A 207 1.10 -12.24 -27.29
N ASP A 208 2.25 -12.09 -26.61
CA ASP A 208 2.35 -12.29 -25.18
C ASP A 208 1.93 -11.04 -24.39
N THR A 209 1.42 -11.29 -23.18
CA THR A 209 0.98 -10.25 -22.25
C THR A 209 1.72 -10.40 -20.94
N TRP A 210 2.26 -9.29 -20.43
CA TRP A 210 3.08 -9.27 -19.23
C TRP A 210 2.63 -8.15 -18.30
N GLY A 211 2.52 -8.47 -17.02
CA GLY A 211 2.28 -7.50 -15.96
C GLY A 211 3.55 -7.24 -15.16
N LEU A 212 4.02 -6.00 -15.10
CA LEU A 212 5.05 -5.55 -14.18
C LEU A 212 4.37 -5.04 -12.91
N ARG A 213 4.67 -5.66 -11.77
CA ARG A 213 4.17 -5.22 -10.45
C ARG A 213 5.31 -4.77 -9.56
N ARG A 214 4.99 -3.83 -8.66
CA ARG A 214 5.85 -3.40 -7.57
C ARG A 214 5.35 -4.00 -6.27
N HIS A 215 6.21 -4.71 -5.57
CA HIS A 215 5.95 -5.20 -4.22
C HIS A 215 6.09 -4.06 -3.20
N ARG A 216 5.49 -4.23 -2.02
CA ARG A 216 5.57 -3.23 -0.94
C ARG A 216 7.02 -3.01 -0.48
N ASP A 217 7.81 -4.09 -0.44
CA ASP A 217 9.26 -4.07 -0.14
C ASP A 217 10.13 -3.35 -1.18
N GLY A 218 9.53 -2.88 -2.29
CA GLY A 218 10.20 -2.13 -3.35
C GLY A 218 10.76 -2.99 -4.47
N ARG A 219 10.66 -4.32 -4.40
CA ARG A 219 11.04 -5.21 -5.51
C ARG A 219 10.06 -5.08 -6.67
N TRP A 220 10.56 -5.41 -7.86
CA TRP A 220 9.79 -5.45 -9.09
C TRP A 220 9.92 -6.82 -9.73
N ASP A 221 8.83 -7.37 -10.22
CA ASP A 221 8.84 -8.62 -10.97
C ASP A 221 7.82 -8.59 -12.11
N TRP A 222 8.14 -9.40 -13.12
CA TRP A 222 7.25 -9.66 -14.23
C TRP A 222 6.40 -10.89 -13.93
N VAL A 223 5.12 -10.80 -14.31
CA VAL A 223 4.19 -11.93 -14.26
C VAL A 223 3.56 -12.06 -15.64
N ARG A 224 3.62 -13.26 -16.21
CA ARG A 224 2.93 -13.55 -17.47
C ARG A 224 1.41 -13.54 -17.23
N ALA A 225 0.66 -12.85 -18.08
CA ALA A 225 -0.78 -12.83 -17.93
C ALA A 225 -1.36 -14.23 -18.22
N PRO A 226 -2.27 -14.74 -17.39
CA PRO A 226 -2.91 -16.03 -17.62
C PRO A 226 -3.81 -16.01 -18.86
N TYR A 227 -3.95 -17.17 -19.51
CA TYR A 227 -4.94 -17.41 -20.55
C TYR A 227 -5.92 -18.45 -20.02
N ARG A 228 -7.22 -18.15 -20.03
CA ARG A 228 -8.24 -19.07 -19.53
C ARG A 228 -8.31 -20.36 -20.35
N THR A 229 -8.17 -20.25 -21.67
CA THR A 229 -8.11 -21.40 -22.59
C THR A 229 -6.89 -21.25 -23.48
N GLN A 230 -6.17 -22.36 -23.73
CA GLN A 230 -5.01 -22.34 -24.64
C GLN A 230 -5.41 -22.11 -26.10
N THR A 231 -6.70 -22.24 -26.43
CA THR A 231 -7.24 -22.17 -27.79
C THR A 231 -7.54 -20.75 -28.28
N GLU A 232 -7.76 -19.79 -27.38
CA GLU A 232 -8.10 -18.41 -27.74
C GLU A 232 -6.96 -17.44 -27.39
N GLN A 233 -5.88 -17.51 -28.18
CA GLN A 233 -4.78 -16.55 -28.07
C GLN A 233 -5.11 -15.26 -28.84
N PRO A 234 -4.62 -14.10 -28.34
CA PRO A 234 -4.71 -12.84 -29.07
C PRO A 234 -3.80 -12.85 -30.31
N ALA A 235 -4.10 -11.96 -31.26
CA ALA A 235 -3.31 -11.89 -32.48
C ALA A 235 -1.97 -11.19 -32.25
N GLN A 236 -0.90 -11.76 -32.81
CA GLN A 236 0.45 -11.19 -32.75
C GLN A 236 0.51 -9.84 -33.49
N ARG A 237 1.06 -8.82 -32.84
CA ARG A 237 1.05 -7.46 -33.41
C ARG A 237 2.07 -6.51 -32.80
N TYR A 238 2.43 -5.50 -33.57
CA TYR A 238 3.24 -4.34 -33.15
C TYR A 238 2.66 -3.04 -33.73
N GLN A 239 3.10 -1.90 -33.18
CA GLN A 239 2.60 -0.54 -33.52
C GLN A 239 1.09 -0.34 -33.34
N HIS A 240 0.52 -1.12 -32.43
CA HIS A 240 -0.82 -0.95 -31.89
C HIS A 240 -0.76 0.00 -30.69
N SER A 241 -1.94 0.32 -30.16
CA SER A 241 -2.09 1.07 -28.91
C SER A 241 -2.86 0.23 -27.88
N THR A 242 -2.53 0.39 -26.59
CA THR A 242 -3.27 -0.21 -25.48
C THR A 242 -3.72 0.85 -24.49
N LEU A 243 -4.95 0.69 -23.98
CA LEU A 243 -5.56 1.57 -22.97
C LEU A 243 -6.37 0.73 -21.98
N PHE A 244 -6.52 1.21 -20.75
CA PHE A 244 -7.40 0.59 -19.77
C PHE A 244 -8.73 1.32 -19.64
N LEU A 245 -9.81 0.54 -19.55
CA LEU A 245 -11.12 0.99 -19.09
C LEU A 245 -11.56 0.09 -17.93
N GLY A 246 -11.35 0.55 -16.70
CA GLY A 246 -11.48 -0.32 -15.53
C GLY A 246 -10.49 -1.49 -15.61
N THR A 247 -11.00 -2.72 -15.51
CA THR A 247 -10.20 -3.97 -15.59
C THR A 247 -9.97 -4.44 -17.03
N LEU A 248 -10.51 -3.73 -18.02
CA LEU A 248 -10.45 -4.11 -19.43
C LEU A 248 -9.25 -3.44 -20.10
N MET A 249 -8.29 -4.23 -20.57
CA MET A 249 -7.23 -3.76 -21.46
C MET A 249 -7.70 -3.83 -22.91
N LEU A 250 -7.83 -2.67 -23.56
CA LEU A 250 -8.18 -2.55 -24.97
C LEU A 250 -6.90 -2.64 -25.81
N VAL A 251 -6.89 -3.50 -26.83
CA VAL A 251 -5.80 -3.66 -27.80
C VAL A 251 -6.27 -3.18 -29.17
N ILE A 252 -5.75 -2.04 -29.60
CA ILE A 252 -6.30 -1.25 -30.69
C ILE A 252 -5.34 -1.24 -31.87
N GLY A 253 -5.77 -1.82 -32.99
CA GLY A 253 -5.06 -1.81 -34.27
C GLY A 253 -3.69 -2.50 -34.23
N GLY A 254 -2.73 -1.96 -34.97
CA GLY A 254 -1.41 -2.55 -35.20
C GLY A 254 -1.30 -3.32 -36.50
N ARG A 255 -0.19 -4.01 -36.67
CA ARG A 255 0.08 -4.91 -37.81
C ARG A 255 0.84 -6.15 -37.36
N SER A 256 0.69 -7.23 -38.12
CA SER A 256 1.45 -8.47 -37.97
C SER A 256 2.66 -8.48 -38.91
N ASN A 257 3.32 -9.63 -39.03
CA ASN A 257 4.34 -9.87 -40.05
C ASN A 257 3.75 -10.04 -41.46
N ASN A 258 2.46 -10.36 -41.58
CA ASN A 258 1.79 -10.56 -42.86
C ASN A 258 1.19 -9.23 -43.33
N VAL A 259 1.69 -8.74 -44.46
CA VAL A 259 1.19 -7.49 -45.06
C VAL A 259 -0.26 -7.67 -45.49
N GLY A 260 -1.14 -6.74 -45.09
CA GLY A 260 -2.57 -6.77 -45.41
C GLY A 260 -3.41 -7.66 -44.48
N GLU A 261 -2.83 -8.27 -43.45
CA GLU A 261 -3.60 -9.04 -42.46
C GLU A 261 -4.47 -8.12 -41.59
N THR A 262 -5.78 -8.38 -41.59
CA THR A 262 -6.75 -7.65 -40.78
C THR A 262 -6.74 -8.16 -39.34
N LEU A 263 -6.25 -7.34 -38.41
CA LEU A 263 -6.19 -7.70 -37.00
C LEU A 263 -7.46 -7.26 -36.22
N PRO A 264 -8.05 -8.14 -35.39
CA PRO A 264 -9.23 -7.80 -34.60
C PRO A 264 -8.93 -6.70 -33.57
N PHE A 265 -9.99 -5.97 -33.19
CA PHE A 265 -9.97 -5.16 -31.96
C PHE A 265 -10.17 -6.14 -30.80
N GLU A 266 -9.19 -6.25 -29.91
CA GLU A 266 -9.19 -7.26 -28.86
C GLU A 266 -9.26 -6.62 -27.47
N ILE A 267 -9.90 -7.29 -26.53
CA ILE A 267 -10.00 -6.86 -25.14
C ILE A 267 -9.59 -7.99 -24.24
N TYR A 268 -8.68 -7.71 -23.33
CA TYR A 268 -8.31 -8.62 -22.25
C TYR A 268 -8.95 -8.14 -20.95
N ASP A 269 -9.73 -9.01 -20.30
CA ASP A 269 -10.25 -8.74 -18.95
C ASP A 269 -9.29 -9.29 -17.91
N THR A 270 -8.68 -8.40 -17.11
CA THR A 270 -7.72 -8.81 -16.07
C THR A 270 -8.36 -9.59 -14.92
N GLU A 271 -9.68 -9.53 -14.73
CA GLU A 271 -10.38 -10.27 -13.68
C GLU A 271 -10.63 -11.72 -14.07
N THR A 272 -11.12 -11.94 -15.29
CA THR A 272 -11.52 -13.28 -15.76
C THR A 272 -10.45 -13.96 -16.59
N SER A 273 -9.42 -13.23 -17.02
CA SER A 273 -8.37 -13.70 -17.95
C SER A 273 -8.92 -14.10 -19.33
N ASP A 274 -10.08 -13.54 -19.70
CA ASP A 274 -10.72 -13.78 -20.99
C ASP A 274 -10.24 -12.78 -22.06
N TRP A 275 -10.16 -13.26 -23.30
CA TRP A 275 -9.92 -12.43 -24.48
C TRP A 275 -11.18 -12.34 -25.34
N TYR A 276 -11.62 -11.12 -25.61
CA TYR A 276 -12.78 -10.85 -26.46
C TYR A 276 -12.31 -10.25 -27.78
N LYS A 277 -12.86 -10.74 -28.89
CA LYS A 277 -12.54 -10.27 -30.25
C LYS A 277 -13.71 -9.53 -30.86
N PHE A 278 -13.43 -8.38 -31.44
CA PHE A 278 -14.40 -7.52 -32.11
C PHE A 278 -13.93 -7.16 -33.52
N GLN A 279 -14.84 -6.56 -34.29
CA GLN A 279 -14.55 -6.02 -35.61
C GLN A 279 -13.29 -5.13 -35.59
N ALA A 280 -12.39 -5.40 -36.53
CA ALA A 280 -11.08 -4.77 -36.65
C ALA A 280 -11.13 -3.24 -36.72
N ILE A 281 -10.10 -2.62 -36.13
CA ILE A 281 -9.79 -1.20 -36.28
C ILE A 281 -8.44 -1.13 -37.01
N GLN A 282 -8.49 -0.91 -38.32
CA GLN A 282 -7.34 -1.02 -39.23
C GLN A 282 -6.42 0.22 -39.17
N ARG A 283 -5.79 0.45 -38.02
CA ARG A 283 -4.90 1.60 -37.78
C ARG A 283 -3.58 1.13 -37.15
N PHE A 284 -2.44 1.61 -37.63
CA PHE A 284 -1.14 1.39 -36.98
C PHE A 284 -0.30 2.68 -36.92
N ARG A 285 0.60 2.77 -35.93
CA ARG A 285 1.37 4.01 -35.60
C ARG A 285 0.49 5.24 -35.32
N HIS A 286 -0.73 4.98 -34.85
CA HIS A 286 -1.71 5.99 -34.44
C HIS A 286 -1.56 6.30 -32.95
N SER A 287 -2.19 7.38 -32.50
CA SER A 287 -2.44 7.64 -31.07
C SER A 287 -3.89 7.37 -30.74
N SER A 288 -4.16 6.92 -29.52
CA SER A 288 -5.51 6.72 -29.01
C SER A 288 -5.66 7.22 -27.58
N TRP A 289 -6.85 7.68 -27.22
CA TRP A 289 -7.18 8.07 -25.85
C TRP A 289 -8.62 7.71 -25.51
N LEU A 290 -8.92 7.64 -24.22
CA LEU A 290 -10.25 7.34 -23.68
C LEU A 290 -10.80 8.54 -22.93
N ILE A 291 -12.09 8.80 -23.15
CA ILE A 291 -12.88 9.73 -22.33
C ILE A 291 -14.19 9.03 -22.04
N GLU A 292 -14.40 8.69 -20.77
CA GLU A 292 -15.52 7.86 -20.33
C GLU A 292 -15.62 6.56 -21.16
N GLN A 293 -16.73 6.33 -21.86
CA GLN A 293 -16.96 5.19 -22.76
C GLN A 293 -16.46 5.39 -24.21
N PHE A 294 -15.92 6.56 -24.54
CA PHE A 294 -15.59 6.90 -25.93
C PHE A 294 -14.09 6.70 -26.17
N LEU A 295 -13.79 5.78 -27.08
CA LEU A 295 -12.44 5.57 -27.59
C LEU A 295 -12.22 6.46 -28.81
N TYR A 296 -11.11 7.21 -28.78
CA TYR A 296 -10.70 8.09 -29.87
C TYR A 296 -9.38 7.62 -30.47
N LEU A 297 -9.22 7.80 -31.79
CA LEU A 297 -7.99 7.53 -32.52
C LEU A 297 -7.64 8.73 -33.40
N HIS A 298 -6.37 9.07 -33.50
CA HIS A 298 -5.86 10.11 -34.39
C HIS A 298 -4.59 9.66 -35.11
N GLY A 299 -4.50 10.03 -36.39
CA GLY A 299 -3.34 9.76 -37.23
C GLY A 299 -3.02 8.28 -37.44
N GLY A 300 -1.76 8.01 -37.75
CA GLY A 300 -1.29 6.71 -38.19
C GLY A 300 -1.65 6.43 -39.65
N PHE A 301 -1.56 5.16 -40.01
CA PHE A 301 -1.84 4.67 -41.36
C PHE A 301 -3.07 3.76 -41.36
N ASP A 302 -3.78 3.76 -42.49
CA ASP A 302 -4.75 2.74 -42.79
C ASP A 302 -4.06 1.48 -43.36
N SER A 303 -4.69 0.32 -43.22
CA SER A 303 -4.17 -0.90 -43.83
C SER A 303 -4.30 -0.88 -45.35
N ASP A 304 -5.32 -0.19 -45.87
CA ASP A 304 -5.55 -0.03 -47.31
C ASP A 304 -4.61 1.00 -47.97
N GLN A 305 -4.18 2.01 -47.21
CA GLN A 305 -3.27 3.07 -47.65
C GLN A 305 -2.06 3.16 -46.70
N PRO A 306 -1.15 2.18 -46.69
CA PRO A 306 -0.09 2.05 -45.68
C PRO A 306 1.02 3.11 -45.81
N ASN A 307 0.93 4.00 -46.80
CA ASN A 307 1.93 5.00 -47.14
C ASN A 307 1.48 6.44 -46.93
N ILE A 308 0.17 6.68 -46.74
CA ILE A 308 -0.41 8.01 -46.60
C ILE A 308 -0.95 8.13 -45.16
N PRO A 309 -0.41 9.04 -44.34
CA PRO A 309 -0.92 9.25 -43.00
C PRO A 309 -2.34 9.82 -43.02
N THR A 310 -3.16 9.43 -42.05
CA THR A 310 -4.55 9.90 -41.96
C THR A 310 -4.68 11.16 -41.09
N GLU A 311 -5.64 12.03 -41.42
CA GLU A 311 -5.89 13.30 -40.69
C GLU A 311 -6.97 13.17 -39.61
N GLY A 312 -8.02 12.38 -39.88
CA GLY A 312 -9.26 12.42 -39.12
C GLY A 312 -9.19 11.76 -37.74
N ILE A 313 -9.93 12.35 -36.78
CA ILE A 313 -10.19 11.72 -35.49
C ILE A 313 -11.35 10.74 -35.65
N LEU A 314 -11.12 9.47 -35.31
CA LEU A 314 -12.17 8.47 -35.25
C LEU A 314 -12.64 8.32 -33.81
N LYS A 315 -13.96 8.22 -33.63
CA LYS A 315 -14.59 7.96 -32.33
C LYS A 315 -15.39 6.67 -32.37
N LEU A 316 -15.26 5.88 -31.30
CA LEU A 316 -15.99 4.64 -31.08
C LEU A 316 -16.70 4.70 -29.72
N ASP A 317 -18.00 4.43 -29.71
CA ASP A 317 -18.77 4.23 -28.49
C ASP A 317 -18.67 2.76 -28.04
N LEU A 318 -17.99 2.54 -26.91
CA LEU A 318 -17.78 1.20 -26.37
C LEU A 318 -19.08 0.56 -25.85
N ASN A 319 -20.08 1.34 -25.41
CA ASN A 319 -21.38 0.76 -25.03
C ASN A 319 -22.04 0.08 -26.23
N LYS A 320 -22.03 0.77 -27.38
CA LYS A 320 -22.58 0.21 -28.62
C LYS A 320 -21.77 -0.99 -29.09
N ARG A 321 -20.43 -0.93 -28.93
CA ARG A 321 -19.56 -2.06 -29.31
C ARG A 321 -19.80 -3.30 -28.46
N PHE A 322 -20.06 -3.14 -27.16
CA PHE A 322 -20.26 -4.25 -26.22
C PHE A 322 -21.73 -4.65 -26.05
N ALA A 323 -22.64 -4.11 -26.87
CA ALA A 323 -24.08 -4.35 -26.73
C ALA A 323 -24.47 -5.84 -26.78
N GLN A 324 -23.71 -6.65 -27.52
CA GLN A 324 -23.91 -8.10 -27.64
C GLN A 324 -23.10 -8.92 -26.64
N THR A 325 -22.38 -8.26 -25.71
CA THR A 325 -21.54 -8.91 -24.70
C THR A 325 -21.97 -8.44 -23.30
N PRO A 326 -23.01 -9.05 -22.71
CA PRO A 326 -23.62 -8.57 -21.46
C PRO A 326 -22.64 -8.45 -20.28
N GLN A 327 -21.63 -9.32 -20.23
CA GLN A 327 -20.59 -9.32 -19.19
C GLN A 327 -19.79 -8.00 -19.21
N LEU A 328 -19.27 -7.62 -20.39
CA LEU A 328 -18.51 -6.38 -20.57
C LEU A 328 -19.40 -5.14 -20.38
N LEU A 329 -20.66 -5.19 -20.80
CA LEU A 329 -21.59 -4.08 -20.60
C LEU A 329 -21.92 -3.86 -19.11
N LYS A 330 -22.06 -4.94 -18.34
CA LYS A 330 -22.24 -4.87 -16.88
C LYS A 330 -21.05 -4.19 -16.22
N GLN A 331 -19.82 -4.60 -16.56
CA GLN A 331 -18.60 -3.97 -16.05
C GLN A 331 -18.52 -2.49 -16.42
N LEU A 332 -18.85 -2.14 -17.67
CA LEU A 332 -18.83 -0.74 -18.13
C LEU A 332 -19.85 0.14 -17.38
N ASN A 333 -21.02 -0.41 -17.04
CA ASN A 333 -22.02 0.29 -16.23
C ASN A 333 -21.59 0.43 -14.75
N THR A 334 -20.88 -0.56 -14.20
CA THR A 334 -20.27 -0.45 -12.87
C THR A 334 -19.22 0.67 -12.84
N ILE A 335 -18.40 0.79 -13.89
CA ILE A 335 -17.41 1.86 -14.03
C ILE A 335 -18.08 3.26 -14.10
N LYS A 336 -19.24 3.37 -14.75
CA LYS A 336 -20.02 4.64 -14.79
C LYS A 336 -20.58 5.05 -13.42
N ALA A 337 -21.04 4.09 -12.62
CA ALA A 337 -21.50 4.37 -11.25
C ALA A 337 -20.35 4.82 -10.33
N ASP A 338 -19.10 4.54 -10.71
CA ASP A 338 -17.86 4.84 -10.00
C ASP A 338 -17.23 6.19 -10.32
N GLN A 339 -17.83 7.01 -11.19
CA GLN A 339 -17.28 8.31 -11.62
C GLN A 339 -17.33 9.42 -10.54
N SER A 340 -16.85 9.12 -9.34
CA SER A 340 -16.24 10.10 -8.43
C SER A 340 -14.77 10.39 -8.81
N PHE A 341 -14.21 9.67 -9.80
CA PHE A 341 -12.81 9.82 -10.23
C PHE A 341 -12.47 11.19 -10.85
N SER A 342 -13.47 11.90 -11.39
CA SER A 342 -13.34 13.29 -11.87
C SER A 342 -13.10 14.31 -10.75
N GLN A 343 -13.24 13.93 -9.48
CA GLN A 343 -13.01 14.81 -8.33
C GLN A 343 -11.55 14.83 -7.84
N SER A 344 -10.67 14.01 -8.41
CA SER A 344 -9.22 14.03 -8.10
C SER A 344 -8.50 15.31 -8.55
N PHE A 345 -9.22 16.24 -9.20
CA PHE A 345 -8.70 17.50 -9.72
C PHE A 345 -9.41 18.75 -9.20
N ASN A 346 -10.28 18.62 -8.18
CA ASN A 346 -10.91 19.78 -7.52
C ASN A 346 -10.38 19.94 -6.09
N PRO A 347 -9.40 20.82 -5.82
CA PRO A 347 -9.29 21.39 -4.49
C PRO A 347 -10.58 22.16 -4.20
N LYS A 348 -11.24 21.85 -3.07
CA LYS A 348 -12.36 22.67 -2.58
C LYS A 348 -11.90 24.14 -2.54
N PRO A 349 -12.71 25.11 -3.01
CA PRO A 349 -12.37 26.50 -2.82
C PRO A 349 -12.33 26.80 -1.32
N SER A 350 -11.20 27.27 -0.83
CA SER A 350 -11.09 27.90 0.49
C SER A 350 -12.11 29.04 0.59
N PRO A 351 -12.71 29.27 1.77
CA PRO A 351 -13.65 30.37 1.95
C PRO A 351 -12.97 31.71 1.67
N PRO A 352 -13.70 32.73 1.19
CA PRO A 352 -13.10 34.01 0.82
C PRO A 352 -12.49 34.68 2.07
N LEU A 353 -11.19 34.89 2.04
CA LEU A 353 -10.48 35.79 2.94
C LEU A 353 -10.83 37.23 2.53
N SER A 354 -11.89 37.78 3.12
CA SER A 354 -12.09 39.22 3.15
C SER A 354 -11.18 39.85 4.19
N GLN A 355 -10.36 40.80 3.71
CA GLN A 355 -9.68 41.87 4.45
C GLN A 355 -8.58 41.47 5.44
N THR A 356 -7.35 41.43 4.93
CA THR A 356 -6.14 41.99 5.59
C THR A 356 -4.99 42.06 4.58
N GLN A 357 -5.21 42.77 3.46
CA GLN A 357 -4.11 43.34 2.68
C GLN A 357 -3.78 44.70 3.28
N ASP A 358 -2.90 44.72 4.30
CA ASP A 358 -2.08 45.88 4.65
C ASP A 358 -1.15 45.52 5.82
N GLN A 359 -0.10 44.71 5.57
CA GLN A 359 1.12 44.75 6.39
C GLN A 359 2.36 43.99 5.86
N PHE A 360 2.39 43.51 4.61
CA PHE A 360 3.60 42.85 4.04
C PHE A 360 4.13 43.52 2.76
N LYS A 361 4.07 44.86 2.68
CA LYS A 361 4.66 45.68 1.60
C LYS A 361 5.71 46.71 2.07
N LYS A 362 6.36 46.48 3.22
CA LYS A 362 7.49 47.30 3.69
C LYS A 362 8.59 46.45 4.33
N THR A 363 9.42 45.79 3.51
CA THR A 363 10.85 45.47 3.81
C THR A 363 11.56 44.68 2.71
N ASN A 364 11.37 44.99 1.41
CA ASN A 364 12.21 44.40 0.36
C ASN A 364 12.43 45.30 -0.87
N LEU A 365 12.62 46.60 -0.62
CA LEU A 365 13.14 47.56 -1.61
C LEU A 365 14.20 48.43 -0.94
N GLN A 366 15.35 47.84 -0.61
CA GLN A 366 16.61 48.53 -0.31
C GLN A 366 17.74 47.52 -0.13
N ALA A 367 18.15 46.85 -1.20
CA ALA A 367 19.47 46.18 -1.29
C ALA A 367 19.74 45.74 -2.74
N THR A 368 19.82 46.70 -3.67
CA THR A 368 20.37 46.45 -5.00
C THR A 368 21.07 47.70 -5.51
N ALA A 369 22.16 48.05 -4.81
CA ALA A 369 23.22 48.87 -5.36
C ALA A 369 24.49 48.58 -4.55
N GLN A 370 25.60 48.40 -5.26
CA GLN A 370 26.97 48.14 -4.77
C GLN A 370 27.33 46.66 -4.53
N GLN A 371 27.78 46.00 -5.60
CA GLN A 371 28.96 45.13 -5.54
C GLN A 371 29.56 44.97 -6.96
N GLN A 372 30.41 45.92 -7.33
CA GLN A 372 31.53 45.69 -8.24
C GLN A 372 32.79 46.14 -7.52
N LYS A 373 33.62 45.18 -7.07
CA LYS A 373 35.09 45.19 -7.12
C LYS A 373 35.69 44.07 -6.24
N ASN A 374 36.53 43.28 -6.92
CA ASN A 374 37.80 42.69 -6.48
C ASN A 374 37.87 41.45 -5.56
N SER A 375 38.45 40.41 -6.17
CA SER A 375 39.58 39.56 -5.75
C SER A 375 39.44 38.55 -4.59
N ASN A 376 39.36 37.27 -4.96
CA ASN A 376 40.25 36.12 -4.68
C ASN A 376 40.97 35.96 -3.31
N PRO A 377 41.39 34.72 -2.93
CA PRO A 377 40.91 34.06 -1.72
C PRO A 377 42.03 33.74 -0.69
N TYR A 378 41.59 33.25 0.48
CA TYR A 378 42.32 32.50 1.53
C TYR A 378 42.38 33.14 2.93
N GLN A 379 41.92 32.32 3.88
CA GLN A 379 42.17 32.26 5.32
C GLN A 379 41.55 33.37 6.20
N GLN A 380 40.43 33.05 6.85
CA GLN A 380 40.34 32.52 8.23
C GLN A 380 40.84 33.54 9.25
N VAL A 381 40.03 33.85 10.28
CA VAL A 381 40.43 33.65 11.68
C VAL A 381 39.30 34.01 12.67
N ARG A 382 39.03 33.03 13.53
CA ARG A 382 38.69 33.05 14.97
C ARG A 382 37.36 33.64 15.46
N VAL A 383 36.55 32.66 15.85
CA VAL A 383 35.94 32.54 17.19
C VAL A 383 36.99 32.73 18.31
N SER A 384 36.77 33.70 19.20
CA SER A 384 37.42 33.88 20.52
C SER A 384 36.44 33.40 21.61
N SER A 385 36.64 32.26 22.27
CA SER A 385 37.48 32.01 23.46
C SER A 385 36.96 32.59 24.79
N ALA A 386 36.04 31.83 25.43
CA ALA A 386 35.80 31.71 26.88
C ALA A 386 35.36 30.25 27.16
N THR A 387 35.90 29.61 28.20
CA THR A 387 36.54 28.28 28.07
C THR A 387 36.46 27.40 29.34
N ASN A 388 36.05 26.15 29.20
CA ASN A 388 36.92 25.03 29.57
C ASN A 388 37.04 24.10 28.35
N LYS A 389 38.28 23.86 27.96
CA LYS A 389 38.70 23.49 26.60
C LYS A 389 38.56 21.98 26.36
N ASN A 390 38.20 21.65 25.12
CA ASN A 390 38.39 20.36 24.43
C ASN A 390 37.21 19.39 24.27
N ILE A 391 35.99 19.85 23.98
CA ILE A 391 35.08 19.06 23.14
C ILE A 391 34.50 19.97 22.06
N ARG A 392 35.04 19.88 20.85
CA ARG A 392 34.38 20.37 19.63
C ARG A 392 33.74 19.15 18.98
N LEU A 393 32.47 19.27 18.59
CA LEU A 393 31.89 18.32 17.63
C LEU A 393 32.74 18.41 16.36
N ALA A 394 33.53 17.38 16.10
CA ALA A 394 34.34 17.33 14.90
C ALA A 394 33.38 17.17 13.73
N ASN A 395 33.40 18.11 12.79
CA ASN A 395 32.69 17.99 11.52
C ASN A 395 33.26 16.88 10.64
N GLN A 396 34.33 16.24 11.09
CA GLN A 396 35.03 15.15 10.43
C GLN A 396 35.41 14.08 11.46
N ALA A 397 35.10 12.82 11.17
CA ALA A 397 35.60 11.67 11.90
C ALA A 397 36.95 11.22 11.34
N LEU A 398 37.81 10.67 12.20
CA LEU A 398 39.04 9.99 11.80
C LEU A 398 38.73 8.50 11.69
N VAL A 399 38.84 7.95 10.49
CA VAL A 399 38.62 6.54 10.22
C VAL A 399 40.00 5.91 10.00
N ALA A 400 40.35 4.93 10.83
CA ALA A 400 41.56 4.13 10.69
C ALA A 400 41.15 2.70 10.36
N MET A 401 41.83 2.07 9.40
CA MET A 401 41.70 0.64 9.17
C MET A 401 42.77 -0.07 9.99
N THR A 402 42.36 -1.06 10.79
CA THR A 402 43.28 -1.91 11.57
C THR A 402 43.20 -3.33 11.06
N TYR A 403 44.34 -3.91 10.70
CA TYR A 403 44.47 -5.34 10.45
C TYR A 403 45.32 -5.94 11.56
N GLY A 404 44.72 -6.76 12.43
CA GLY A 404 45.44 -7.54 13.44
C GLY A 404 45.85 -6.78 14.72
N PRO A 405 46.46 -7.48 15.70
CA PRO A 405 46.50 -7.01 17.10
C PRO A 405 47.61 -6.01 17.45
N GLU A 406 48.65 -5.84 16.63
CA GLU A 406 49.78 -4.96 16.96
C GLU A 406 50.35 -4.32 15.69
N GLU A 407 50.14 -3.00 15.47
CA GLU A 407 51.07 -2.12 14.72
C GLU A 407 50.60 -0.65 14.69
N ASP A 408 51.57 0.25 14.46
CA ASP A 408 51.51 1.71 14.57
C ASP A 408 50.56 2.36 13.54
N ILE A 409 49.49 2.99 14.05
CA ILE A 409 48.36 3.55 13.27
C ILE A 409 48.63 4.92 12.65
N THR A 410 49.80 5.50 12.85
CA THR A 410 50.07 6.92 12.54
C THR A 410 49.93 7.31 11.06
N ASN A 411 50.04 6.35 10.12
CA ASN A 411 49.96 6.59 8.67
C ASN A 411 48.69 6.06 7.97
N GLN A 412 47.72 5.49 8.70
CA GLN A 412 46.51 4.89 8.12
C GLN A 412 45.19 5.57 8.54
N VAL A 413 45.26 6.83 8.95
CA VAL A 413 44.10 7.58 9.45
C VAL A 413 43.58 8.56 8.41
N LYS A 414 42.33 8.39 7.97
CA LYS A 414 41.65 9.26 7.00
C LYS A 414 40.63 10.15 7.69
N LYS A 415 40.60 11.44 7.35
CA LYS A 415 39.56 12.39 7.81
C LYS A 415 38.36 12.36 6.88
N VAL A 416 37.17 12.10 7.42
CA VAL A 416 35.91 12.00 6.65
C VAL A 416 34.84 12.88 7.29
N PRO A 417 34.11 13.72 6.52
CA PRO A 417 32.97 14.47 7.02
C PRO A 417 31.91 13.58 7.69
N ILE A 418 31.35 14.01 8.83
CA ILE A 418 30.48 13.16 9.66
C ILE A 418 29.17 12.74 8.95
N ASP A 419 28.68 13.59 8.04
CA ASP A 419 27.52 13.36 7.16
C ASP A 419 27.77 12.27 6.10
N LYS A 420 29.04 12.00 5.81
CA LYS A 420 29.48 10.93 4.88
C LYS A 420 30.04 9.71 5.60
N LEU A 421 30.06 9.70 6.92
CA LEU A 421 30.55 8.58 7.73
C LEU A 421 29.75 7.31 7.44
N GLN A 422 28.43 7.46 7.31
CA GLN A 422 27.52 6.36 6.99
C GLN A 422 27.74 5.81 5.58
N ASP A 423 28.47 6.50 4.69
CA ASP A 423 28.73 6.06 3.32
C ASP A 423 30.14 5.50 3.12
N GLU A 424 31.04 5.57 4.12
CA GLU A 424 32.41 5.05 3.94
C GLU A 424 32.43 3.53 3.72
N HIS A 425 31.48 2.77 4.28
CA HIS A 425 31.34 1.34 4.00
C HIS A 425 31.04 1.06 2.51
N LYS A 426 30.43 2.00 1.79
CA LYS A 426 30.10 1.88 0.36
C LYS A 426 31.30 2.10 -0.55
N LYS A 427 32.39 2.69 -0.04
CA LYS A 427 33.64 2.91 -0.80
C LYS A 427 34.58 1.70 -0.78
N LEU A 428 34.21 0.61 -0.10
CA LEU A 428 34.96 -0.64 -0.07
C LEU A 428 34.81 -1.49 -1.36
N GLY A 429 34.23 -0.92 -2.42
CA GLY A 429 34.11 -1.54 -3.74
C GLY A 429 32.96 -2.54 -3.84
N PRO A 430 32.62 -2.99 -5.08
CA PRO A 430 31.46 -3.82 -5.38
C PRO A 430 31.54 -5.28 -4.90
N GLY A 431 32.42 -5.58 -3.94
CA GLY A 431 32.56 -6.89 -3.28
C GLY A 431 32.34 -6.85 -1.77
N PHE A 432 32.15 -5.68 -1.16
CA PHE A 432 31.85 -5.60 0.27
C PHE A 432 30.34 -5.68 0.50
N GLN A 433 29.81 -6.91 0.44
CA GLN A 433 28.50 -7.24 0.99
C GLN A 433 28.64 -7.23 2.51
N ASP A 434 27.78 -6.51 3.23
CA ASP A 434 27.66 -6.73 4.68
C ASP A 434 27.23 -8.20 4.86
N PRO A 435 28.10 -9.09 5.36
CA PRO A 435 27.75 -10.49 5.51
C PRO A 435 26.55 -10.66 6.44
N ASN A 436 26.19 -9.65 7.24
CA ASN A 436 25.03 -9.69 8.13
C ASN A 436 23.69 -9.38 7.43
N SER A 437 23.67 -8.67 6.30
CA SER A 437 22.43 -8.21 5.65
C SER A 437 21.72 -9.32 4.86
N GLN A 438 22.43 -10.07 4.01
CA GLN A 438 21.87 -11.23 3.30
C GLN A 438 21.53 -12.37 4.27
N ASN A 439 22.39 -12.60 5.27
CA ASN A 439 22.15 -13.60 6.32
C ASN A 439 20.89 -13.29 7.14
N LYS A 440 20.57 -12.02 7.38
CA LYS A 440 19.39 -11.65 8.19
C LYS A 440 18.07 -11.92 7.47
N SER A 441 17.93 -11.57 6.19
CA SER A 441 16.70 -11.88 5.43
C SER A 441 16.48 -13.38 5.34
N GLN A 442 17.52 -14.13 4.99
CA GLN A 442 17.44 -15.59 4.90
C GLN A 442 17.16 -16.24 6.26
N PHE A 443 17.73 -15.71 7.34
CA PHE A 443 17.45 -16.17 8.71
C PHE A 443 15.99 -15.92 9.11
N LEU A 444 15.43 -14.74 8.81
CA LEU A 444 14.03 -14.43 9.13
C LEU A 444 13.08 -15.32 8.32
N ASP A 445 13.36 -15.56 7.05
CA ASP A 445 12.59 -16.49 6.22
C ASP A 445 12.62 -17.91 6.81
N GLN A 446 13.79 -18.40 7.20
CA GLN A 446 13.94 -19.72 7.86
C GLN A 446 13.22 -19.79 9.21
N LEU A 447 13.21 -18.69 9.97
CA LEU A 447 12.52 -18.61 11.26
C LEU A 447 10.99 -18.62 11.08
N CYS A 448 10.47 -17.86 10.12
CA CYS A 448 9.03 -17.66 9.93
C CYS A 448 8.37 -18.81 9.16
N GLN A 449 9.09 -19.48 8.25
CA GLN A 449 8.52 -20.49 7.35
C GLN A 449 7.76 -21.62 8.08
N PRO A 450 8.26 -22.23 9.17
CA PRO A 450 7.53 -23.31 9.85
C PRO A 450 6.20 -22.84 10.45
N PHE A 451 6.16 -21.62 10.99
CA PHE A 451 4.92 -21.06 11.54
C PHE A 451 3.93 -20.72 10.42
N MET A 452 4.39 -20.13 9.31
CA MET A 452 3.53 -19.85 8.16
C MET A 452 2.91 -21.13 7.58
N GLN A 453 3.71 -22.19 7.41
CA GLN A 453 3.24 -23.46 6.86
C GLN A 453 2.27 -24.18 7.78
N ASN A 454 2.52 -24.19 9.09
CA ASN A 454 1.69 -24.94 10.04
C ASN A 454 0.45 -24.17 10.50
N LEU A 455 0.51 -22.83 10.53
CA LEU A 455 -0.50 -21.99 11.18
C LEU A 455 -1.30 -21.11 10.22
N LEU A 456 -0.83 -20.82 9.00
CA LEU A 456 -1.61 -20.02 8.03
C LEU A 456 -2.27 -20.94 6.99
N ILE A 457 -3.30 -21.66 7.41
CA ILE A 457 -3.97 -22.71 6.60
C ILE A 457 -5.47 -22.42 6.36
N PRO A 458 -5.84 -21.27 5.78
CA PRO A 458 -7.24 -20.86 5.61
C PRO A 458 -8.04 -21.75 4.65
N LYS A 459 -7.41 -22.58 3.79
CA LYS A 459 -8.15 -23.49 2.89
C LYS A 459 -8.36 -24.89 3.46
N ASP A 460 -7.45 -25.32 4.32
CA ASP A 460 -7.43 -26.67 4.85
C ASP A 460 -7.82 -26.72 6.34
N TYR A 461 -8.29 -25.59 6.90
CA TYR A 461 -8.66 -25.51 8.32
C TYR A 461 -9.74 -26.53 8.71
N SER A 462 -10.64 -26.89 7.78
CA SER A 462 -11.69 -27.89 8.03
C SER A 462 -11.15 -29.32 8.12
N GLN A 463 -9.90 -29.55 7.70
CA GLN A 463 -9.22 -30.85 7.75
C GLN A 463 -8.42 -31.02 9.04
N ILE A 464 -8.27 -29.97 9.86
CA ILE A 464 -7.55 -30.03 11.13
C ILE A 464 -8.26 -31.01 12.06
N PRO A 465 -7.60 -32.07 12.55
CA PRO A 465 -8.22 -32.99 13.49
C PRO A 465 -8.60 -32.27 14.80
N PRO A 466 -9.77 -32.54 15.39
CA PRO A 466 -10.20 -31.90 16.63
C PRO A 466 -9.15 -32.03 17.73
N ASN A 467 -8.87 -30.92 18.44
CA ASN A 467 -7.93 -30.86 19.57
C ASN A 467 -6.47 -31.24 19.24
N SER A 468 -6.09 -31.33 17.96
CA SER A 468 -4.72 -31.65 17.53
C SER A 468 -3.73 -30.51 17.77
N ASN A 469 -2.56 -30.74 18.37
CA ASN A 469 -1.57 -29.67 18.59
C ASN A 469 -0.81 -29.32 17.28
N LEU A 470 -1.13 -28.16 16.67
CA LEU A 470 -0.48 -27.69 15.42
C LEU A 470 0.97 -27.21 15.62
N LEU A 471 1.40 -27.05 16.88
CA LEU A 471 2.76 -26.68 17.24
C LEU A 471 3.68 -27.91 17.38
N THR A 472 3.19 -29.11 17.06
CA THR A 472 4.01 -30.33 17.06
C THR A 472 5.18 -30.15 16.10
N GLY A 473 6.41 -30.32 16.61
CA GLY A 473 7.65 -30.12 15.84
C GLY A 473 8.25 -28.72 15.92
N ILE A 474 7.53 -27.72 16.46
CA ILE A 474 8.05 -26.38 16.73
C ILE A 474 8.79 -26.39 18.07
N LYS A 475 10.11 -26.15 18.04
CA LYS A 475 10.96 -26.16 19.24
C LYS A 475 10.80 -24.86 20.05
N LYS A 476 10.91 -24.97 21.39
CA LYS A 476 10.90 -23.82 22.34
C LYS A 476 11.85 -22.71 21.91
N ASP A 477 13.10 -23.03 21.57
CA ASP A 477 14.10 -22.04 21.14
C ASP A 477 13.69 -21.24 19.89
N MET A 478 12.90 -21.85 19.00
CA MET A 478 12.42 -21.17 17.79
C MET A 478 11.33 -20.15 18.14
N ILE A 479 10.44 -20.50 19.07
CA ILE A 479 9.42 -19.57 19.59
C ILE A 479 10.08 -18.41 20.34
N ILE A 480 11.11 -18.69 21.13
CA ILE A 480 11.88 -17.67 21.84
C ILE A 480 12.53 -16.68 20.84
N LYS A 481 13.17 -17.20 19.79
CA LYS A 481 13.74 -16.36 18.73
C LYS A 481 12.68 -15.54 18.00
N LEU A 482 11.51 -16.12 17.72
CA LEU A 482 10.38 -15.41 17.15
C LEU A 482 9.95 -14.22 18.04
N CYS A 483 9.86 -14.45 19.36
CA CYS A 483 9.55 -13.41 20.34
C CYS A 483 10.61 -12.28 20.33
N ASP A 484 11.89 -12.63 20.25
CA ASP A 484 12.97 -11.65 20.22
C ASP A 484 12.94 -10.76 18.96
N GLU A 485 12.61 -11.35 17.79
CA GLU A 485 12.49 -10.60 16.54
C GLU A 485 11.28 -9.67 16.55
N VAL A 486 10.10 -10.16 16.95
CA VAL A 486 8.89 -9.31 17.00
C VAL A 486 9.02 -8.21 18.05
N GLN A 487 9.65 -8.48 19.20
CA GLN A 487 9.92 -7.46 20.22
C GLN A 487 10.74 -6.31 19.63
N ARG A 488 11.81 -6.62 18.88
CA ARG A 488 12.66 -5.60 18.24
C ARG A 488 11.93 -4.74 17.20
N ILE A 489 10.86 -5.27 16.61
CA ILE A 489 9.99 -4.50 15.72
C ILE A 489 9.10 -3.58 16.55
N LEU A 490 8.34 -4.13 17.50
CA LEU A 490 7.35 -3.41 18.30
C LEU A 490 7.97 -2.33 19.21
N GLU A 491 9.22 -2.53 19.66
CA GLU A 491 9.98 -1.55 20.43
C GLU A 491 10.23 -0.25 19.65
N LYS A 492 10.34 -0.32 18.32
CA LYS A 492 10.54 0.85 17.45
C LYS A 492 9.23 1.53 17.05
N GLU A 493 8.11 0.84 17.17
CA GLU A 493 6.81 1.39 16.84
C GLU A 493 6.34 2.37 17.93
N PRO A 494 5.65 3.46 17.57
CA PRO A 494 5.04 4.34 18.55
C PRO A 494 3.91 3.64 19.33
N ASN A 495 3.42 4.27 20.40
CA ASN A 495 2.22 3.77 21.08
C ASN A 495 0.93 4.13 20.32
N LEU A 496 0.99 5.17 19.49
CA LEU A 496 -0.09 5.59 18.59
C LEU A 496 0.31 5.38 17.12
N LEU A 497 -0.16 4.29 16.51
CA LEU A 497 0.12 4.02 15.10
C LEU A 497 -0.63 4.99 14.18
N ARG A 498 0.01 5.46 13.11
CA ARG A 498 -0.63 6.28 12.07
C ARG A 498 -0.76 5.46 10.80
N LEU A 499 -1.98 5.09 10.44
CA LEU A 499 -2.29 4.09 9.42
C LEU A 499 -3.10 4.69 8.26
N ARG A 500 -3.08 4.00 7.12
CA ARG A 500 -3.80 4.42 5.91
C ARG A 500 -4.77 3.34 5.46
N ARG A 501 -5.76 3.74 4.66
CA ARG A 501 -6.64 2.80 3.96
C ARG A 501 -6.00 2.34 2.64
N PRO A 502 -6.34 1.17 2.11
CA PRO A 502 -7.38 0.25 2.58
C PRO A 502 -6.86 -0.72 3.66
N ILE A 503 -7.73 -1.03 4.63
CA ILE A 503 -7.34 -1.76 5.85
C ILE A 503 -8.48 -2.65 6.37
N LYS A 504 -8.13 -3.83 6.88
CA LYS A 504 -9.03 -4.74 7.60
C LYS A 504 -8.81 -4.62 9.10
N ILE A 505 -9.87 -4.53 9.87
CA ILE A 505 -9.83 -4.36 11.32
C ILE A 505 -10.48 -5.57 12.00
N TYR A 506 -9.70 -6.26 12.82
CA TYR A 506 -10.09 -7.44 13.60
C TYR A 506 -10.23 -7.05 15.07
N GLY A 507 -11.32 -7.47 15.70
CA GLY A 507 -11.52 -7.37 17.13
C GLY A 507 -10.96 -8.57 17.90
N ASN A 508 -11.50 -8.82 19.09
CA ASN A 508 -11.23 -9.98 19.93
C ASN A 508 -11.22 -11.30 19.16
N LEU A 509 -10.21 -12.13 19.43
CA LEU A 509 -10.10 -13.50 18.91
C LEU A 509 -10.18 -14.56 20.01
N ASN A 510 -9.67 -14.26 21.22
CA ASN A 510 -9.77 -15.10 22.43
C ASN A 510 -9.49 -16.59 22.18
N GLY A 511 -8.36 -16.90 21.54
CA GLY A 511 -7.96 -18.29 21.31
C GLY A 511 -8.82 -19.09 20.32
N GLN A 512 -9.73 -18.47 19.55
CA GLN A 512 -10.53 -19.15 18.50
C GLN A 512 -9.81 -19.20 17.14
N TYR A 513 -8.69 -19.93 17.09
CA TYR A 513 -7.83 -20.02 15.90
C TYR A 513 -8.57 -20.46 14.62
N LEU A 514 -9.48 -21.43 14.71
CA LEU A 514 -10.23 -21.87 13.54
C LEU A 514 -11.13 -20.78 12.96
N ASP A 515 -11.70 -19.92 13.80
CA ASP A 515 -12.53 -18.82 13.32
C ASP A 515 -11.67 -17.73 12.66
N LEU A 516 -10.44 -17.50 13.12
CA LEU A 516 -9.46 -16.67 12.41
C LEU A 516 -9.17 -17.25 11.00
N MET A 517 -8.97 -18.56 10.89
CA MET A 517 -8.80 -19.22 9.59
C MET A 517 -10.05 -19.07 8.70
N ARG A 518 -11.25 -19.17 9.27
CA ARG A 518 -12.51 -18.92 8.54
C ARG A 518 -12.57 -17.49 8.01
N PHE A 519 -12.21 -16.48 8.80
CA PHE A 519 -12.14 -15.10 8.31
C PHE A 519 -11.14 -14.96 7.15
N PHE A 520 -9.95 -15.55 7.28
CA PHE A 520 -8.94 -15.52 6.22
C PHE A 520 -9.38 -16.26 4.96
N ASP A 521 -10.16 -17.33 5.08
CA ASP A 521 -10.73 -18.05 3.95
C ASP A 521 -11.77 -17.21 3.19
N HIS A 522 -12.74 -16.66 3.93
CA HIS A 522 -13.88 -15.95 3.37
C HIS A 522 -13.51 -14.55 2.87
N PHE A 523 -12.55 -13.90 3.53
CA PHE A 523 -12.22 -12.49 3.30
C PHE A 523 -10.75 -12.26 3.01
N LYS A 524 -10.04 -13.27 2.47
CA LYS A 524 -8.63 -13.23 2.05
C LYS A 524 -7.63 -13.11 3.21
N ALA A 525 -6.50 -13.79 3.05
CA ALA A 525 -5.49 -13.96 4.07
C ALA A 525 -4.25 -13.05 3.84
N PRO A 526 -3.48 -12.74 4.88
CA PRO A 526 -2.29 -11.89 4.77
C PRO A 526 -1.07 -12.66 4.23
N TYR A 527 -1.07 -13.06 2.95
CA TYR A 527 0.13 -13.60 2.29
C TYR A 527 0.27 -13.21 0.80
N ASP A 528 1.49 -13.38 0.29
CA ASP A 528 2.06 -12.92 -0.97
C ASP A 528 1.63 -13.73 -2.22
N ASN A 529 0.34 -14.07 -2.32
CA ASN A 529 -0.21 -14.81 -3.46
C ASN A 529 -1.50 -14.15 -4.00
N LEU A 530 -1.43 -13.68 -5.25
CA LEU A 530 -2.50 -12.98 -5.98
C LEU A 530 -3.85 -13.70 -6.02
N TYR A 531 -3.90 -15.02 -5.89
CA TYR A 531 -5.16 -15.77 -5.98
C TYR A 531 -5.94 -15.77 -4.66
N ASN A 532 -5.27 -15.80 -3.51
CA ASN A 532 -5.90 -16.09 -2.21
C ASN A 532 -5.43 -15.22 -1.04
N GLY A 533 -4.38 -14.43 -1.21
CA GLY A 533 -3.95 -13.43 -0.25
C GLY A 533 -4.07 -12.01 -0.80
N ASP A 534 -4.07 -11.02 0.08
CA ASP A 534 -4.21 -9.62 -0.31
C ASP A 534 -3.33 -8.65 0.50
N ILE A 535 -2.26 -9.16 1.12
CA ILE A 535 -1.29 -8.40 1.92
C ILE A 535 -0.59 -7.27 1.14
N ASP A 536 -0.51 -7.40 -0.19
CA ASP A 536 0.04 -6.36 -1.08
C ASP A 536 -0.93 -5.19 -1.30
N SER A 537 -2.21 -5.39 -1.03
CA SER A 537 -3.27 -4.43 -1.34
C SER A 537 -4.03 -3.93 -0.12
N GLN A 538 -3.92 -4.60 1.03
CA GLN A 538 -4.64 -4.32 2.27
C GLN A 538 -3.71 -4.36 3.47
N ASP A 539 -3.89 -3.43 4.40
CA ASP A 539 -3.29 -3.51 5.72
C ASP A 539 -4.22 -4.29 6.67
N TYR A 540 -3.68 -4.79 7.77
CA TYR A 540 -4.42 -5.51 8.80
C TYR A 540 -4.15 -4.88 10.16
N LEU A 541 -5.20 -4.44 10.83
CA LEU A 541 -5.17 -3.94 12.19
C LEU A 541 -5.91 -4.92 13.09
N PHE A 542 -5.24 -5.45 14.10
CA PHE A 542 -5.88 -6.24 15.15
C PHE A 542 -5.94 -5.41 16.44
N LEU A 543 -7.10 -5.38 17.08
CA LEU A 543 -7.37 -4.46 18.19
C LEU A 543 -6.95 -5.00 19.57
N GLY A 544 -6.53 -6.26 19.69
CA GLY A 544 -6.14 -6.89 20.96
C GLY A 544 -6.99 -8.10 21.34
N ASP A 545 -6.72 -8.67 22.51
CA ASP A 545 -7.37 -9.88 23.05
C ASP A 545 -7.25 -11.09 22.10
N TYR A 546 -6.00 -11.46 21.82
CA TYR A 546 -5.63 -12.59 20.98
C TYR A 546 -5.79 -13.92 21.74
N ILE A 547 -5.47 -13.87 23.02
CA ILE A 547 -5.29 -15.02 23.91
C ILE A 547 -6.41 -15.15 24.94
N ASP A 548 -6.32 -16.19 25.77
CA ASP A 548 -7.24 -16.58 26.84
C ASP A 548 -8.62 -17.07 26.37
N ARG A 549 -9.30 -17.76 27.28
CA ARG A 549 -10.63 -18.38 27.13
C ARG A 549 -10.68 -19.54 26.12
N GLY A 550 -10.25 -19.33 24.88
CA GLY A 550 -10.20 -20.36 23.84
C GLY A 550 -8.98 -21.27 23.95
N SER A 551 -9.05 -22.48 23.36
CA SER A 551 -8.03 -23.53 23.51
C SER A 551 -6.78 -23.39 22.61
N ARG A 552 -6.74 -22.35 21.75
CA ARG A 552 -5.73 -22.17 20.69
C ARG A 552 -5.06 -20.79 20.70
N SER A 553 -4.79 -20.25 21.88
CA SER A 553 -4.17 -18.92 22.03
C SER A 553 -2.75 -18.90 21.46
N LEU A 554 -1.96 -19.96 21.67
CA LEU A 554 -0.59 -20.04 21.17
C LEU A 554 -0.55 -20.05 19.63
N GLU A 555 -1.44 -20.78 18.97
CA GLU A 555 -1.52 -20.81 17.51
C GLU A 555 -1.85 -19.43 16.94
N ILE A 556 -2.76 -18.67 17.57
CA ILE A 556 -3.08 -17.29 17.14
C ILE A 556 -1.87 -16.39 17.32
N ILE A 557 -1.32 -16.29 18.53
CA ILE A 557 -0.32 -15.25 18.79
C ILE A 557 1.00 -15.52 18.06
N LEU A 558 1.40 -16.79 17.92
CA LEU A 558 2.58 -17.16 17.15
C LEU A 558 2.39 -16.89 15.65
N LEU A 559 1.19 -17.12 15.12
CA LEU A 559 0.87 -16.72 13.74
C LEU A 559 0.95 -15.20 13.57
N LEU A 560 0.32 -14.42 14.45
CA LEU A 560 0.32 -12.97 14.37
C LEU A 560 1.73 -12.37 14.51
N PHE A 561 2.57 -12.91 15.41
CA PHE A 561 3.98 -12.51 15.51
C PHE A 561 4.76 -12.84 14.25
N THR A 562 4.53 -14.02 13.65
CA THR A 562 5.15 -14.41 12.38
C THR A 562 4.75 -13.46 11.26
N LEU A 563 3.45 -13.15 11.14
CA LEU A 563 2.93 -12.19 10.17
C LEU A 563 3.50 -10.78 10.40
N LYS A 564 3.65 -10.36 11.65
CA LYS A 564 4.28 -9.07 12.01
C LYS A 564 5.75 -9.00 11.60
N ILE A 565 6.49 -10.10 11.70
CA ILE A 565 7.89 -10.16 11.26
C ILE A 565 7.96 -10.13 9.72
N LYS A 566 7.12 -10.90 9.03
CA LYS A 566 7.16 -11.00 7.56
C LYS A 566 6.62 -9.73 6.87
N TYR A 567 5.63 -9.08 7.46
CA TYR A 567 4.89 -7.96 6.87
C TYR A 567 4.75 -6.81 7.88
N SER A 568 5.88 -6.31 8.39
CA SER A 568 5.93 -5.35 9.50
C SER A 568 5.18 -4.06 9.24
N ASP A 569 5.13 -3.61 7.99
CA ASP A 569 4.49 -2.35 7.60
C ASP A 569 3.00 -2.52 7.31
N GLN A 570 2.50 -3.76 7.25
CA GLN A 570 1.13 -4.09 6.83
C GLN A 570 0.31 -4.75 7.95
N ILE A 571 0.98 -5.40 8.90
CA ILE A 571 0.35 -6.07 10.04
C ILE A 571 0.57 -5.22 11.28
N HIS A 572 -0.53 -4.75 11.87
CA HIS A 572 -0.53 -3.88 13.04
C HIS A 572 -1.27 -4.57 14.17
N LEU A 573 -0.60 -4.71 15.32
CA LEU A 573 -1.12 -5.43 16.47
C LEU A 573 -1.22 -4.45 17.64
N LEU A 574 -2.44 -4.13 18.06
CA LEU A 574 -2.68 -3.33 19.27
C LEU A 574 -2.75 -4.23 20.50
N ARG A 575 -2.46 -3.66 21.67
CA ARG A 575 -2.56 -4.38 22.93
C ARG A 575 -4.01 -4.41 23.40
N GLY A 576 -4.50 -5.59 23.78
CA GLY A 576 -5.73 -5.76 24.54
C GLY A 576 -5.48 -5.94 26.03
N HIS A 577 -6.56 -6.12 26.79
CA HIS A 577 -6.47 -6.30 28.24
C HIS A 577 -6.05 -7.72 28.64
N HIS A 578 -6.25 -8.71 27.77
CA HIS A 578 -5.75 -10.07 27.97
C HIS A 578 -4.24 -10.19 27.72
N GLU A 579 -3.62 -9.23 27.03
CA GLU A 579 -2.16 -9.13 26.90
C GLU A 579 -1.48 -8.51 28.16
N ASP A 580 -1.98 -8.90 29.34
CA ASP A 580 -1.48 -8.58 30.68
C ASP A 580 -1.24 -9.89 31.47
N PRO A 581 -0.02 -10.13 31.98
CA PRO A 581 0.29 -11.28 32.81
C PRO A 581 -0.70 -11.54 33.96
N LYS A 582 -1.21 -10.48 34.61
CA LYS A 582 -2.17 -10.62 35.72
C LYS A 582 -3.52 -11.16 35.27
N VAL A 583 -3.89 -10.91 34.02
CA VAL A 583 -5.15 -11.36 33.43
C VAL A 583 -4.97 -12.75 32.83
N ASN A 584 -3.92 -12.95 32.02
CA ASN A 584 -3.74 -14.18 31.26
C ASN A 584 -3.18 -15.38 32.06
N LYS A 585 -2.67 -15.12 33.27
CA LYS A 585 -2.45 -16.17 34.28
C LYS A 585 -3.79 -16.77 34.77
N ILE A 586 -4.83 -15.94 34.83
CA ILE A 586 -6.13 -16.33 35.39
C ILE A 586 -7.00 -16.98 34.32
N PHE A 587 -7.06 -16.40 33.11
CA PHE A 587 -8.05 -16.76 32.09
C PHE A 587 -7.56 -17.76 31.02
N GLY A 588 -6.38 -18.36 31.24
CA GLY A 588 -6.03 -19.67 30.69
C GLY A 588 -4.78 -19.74 29.81
N PHE A 589 -4.21 -18.62 29.37
CA PHE A 589 -3.00 -18.65 28.52
C PHE A 589 -1.82 -19.31 29.22
N ALA A 590 -1.64 -19.07 30.52
CA ALA A 590 -0.62 -19.74 31.32
C ALA A 590 -0.85 -21.27 31.38
N ASP A 591 -2.10 -21.70 31.57
CA ASP A 591 -2.50 -23.11 31.56
C ASP A 591 -2.22 -23.74 30.19
N GLU A 592 -2.53 -23.06 29.09
CA GLU A 592 -2.27 -23.52 27.73
C GLU A 592 -0.77 -23.73 27.45
N CYS A 593 0.07 -22.77 27.85
CA CYS A 593 1.53 -22.87 27.72
C CYS A 593 2.08 -24.08 28.49
N PHE A 594 1.63 -24.28 29.73
CA PHE A 594 1.99 -25.44 30.53
C PHE A 594 1.52 -26.74 29.87
N ILE A 595 0.27 -26.82 29.41
CA ILE A 595 -0.31 -28.04 28.83
C ILE A 595 0.43 -28.45 27.54
N LYS A 596 0.76 -27.50 26.66
CA LYS A 596 1.37 -27.78 25.35
C LYS A 596 2.88 -28.02 25.41
N PHE A 597 3.60 -27.36 26.33
CA PHE A 597 5.07 -27.42 26.38
C PHE A 597 5.65 -28.00 27.68
N SER A 598 4.82 -28.31 28.68
CA SER A 598 5.25 -28.81 30.00
C SER A 598 6.34 -27.95 30.64
N GLU A 599 6.27 -26.63 30.41
CA GLU A 599 7.26 -25.68 30.91
C GLU A 599 6.88 -25.10 32.27
N ASP A 600 7.89 -24.66 33.02
CA ASP A 600 7.69 -23.84 34.21
C ASP A 600 7.37 -22.39 33.78
N ILE A 601 6.15 -21.93 34.00
CA ILE A 601 5.72 -20.57 33.62
C ILE A 601 6.44 -19.47 34.42
N MET A 602 7.14 -19.82 35.51
CA MET A 602 7.93 -18.88 36.31
C MET A 602 9.37 -18.74 35.79
N ASP A 603 9.83 -19.64 34.91
CA ASP A 603 11.12 -19.51 34.23
C ASP A 603 11.10 -18.26 33.34
N PRO A 604 12.01 -17.28 33.51
CA PRO A 604 12.12 -16.10 32.65
C PRO A 604 12.30 -16.43 31.15
N ASN A 605 12.77 -17.64 30.83
CA ASN A 605 12.93 -18.15 29.47
C ASN A 605 11.80 -19.10 29.04
N SER A 606 10.71 -19.21 29.79
CA SER A 606 9.49 -19.89 29.33
C SER A 606 8.83 -19.15 28.18
N ILE A 607 8.08 -19.87 27.35
CA ILE A 607 7.27 -19.30 26.27
C ILE A 607 6.26 -18.30 26.85
N TYR A 608 5.62 -18.65 27.96
CA TYR A 608 4.71 -17.75 28.69
C TYR A 608 5.36 -16.40 29.05
N GLN A 609 6.54 -16.40 29.67
CA GLN A 609 7.23 -15.16 30.05
C GLN A 609 7.73 -14.38 28.83
N ARG A 610 8.24 -15.07 27.80
CA ARG A 610 8.75 -14.41 26.59
C ARG A 610 7.64 -13.74 25.79
N ILE A 611 6.48 -14.37 25.65
CA ILE A 611 5.32 -13.75 24.99
C ILE A 611 4.79 -12.56 25.80
N ASN A 612 4.66 -12.69 27.12
CA ASN A 612 4.26 -11.58 27.99
C ASN A 612 5.24 -10.40 27.96
N ARG A 613 6.54 -10.66 27.78
CA ARG A 613 7.53 -9.60 27.56
C ARG A 613 7.27 -8.85 26.25
N VAL A 614 6.94 -9.57 25.17
CA VAL A 614 6.58 -8.93 23.87
C VAL A 614 5.37 -8.02 24.04
N PHE A 615 4.34 -8.46 24.77
CA PHE A 615 3.12 -7.66 25.01
C PHE A 615 3.39 -6.27 25.60
N GLN A 616 4.45 -6.12 26.39
CA GLN A 616 4.83 -4.85 26.99
C GLN A 616 5.29 -3.79 25.95
N TYR A 617 5.64 -4.20 24.73
CA TYR A 617 6.06 -3.29 23.65
C TYR A 617 4.96 -3.01 22.63
N MET A 618 3.79 -3.64 22.77
CA MET A 618 2.70 -3.48 21.80
C MET A 618 2.11 -2.06 21.85
N PRO A 619 1.84 -1.44 20.69
CA PRO A 619 1.10 -0.19 20.60
C PRO A 619 -0.28 -0.25 21.28
N LEU A 620 -0.76 0.88 21.78
CA LEU A 620 -2.02 0.97 22.53
C LEU A 620 -3.20 1.40 21.65
N ALA A 621 -2.93 2.18 20.61
CA ALA A 621 -3.96 2.72 19.73
C ALA A 621 -3.42 2.93 18.31
N ALA A 622 -4.35 3.15 17.37
CA ALA A 622 -4.04 3.57 16.02
C ALA A 622 -4.97 4.69 15.56
N VAL A 623 -4.54 5.46 14.56
CA VAL A 623 -5.37 6.44 13.86
C VAL A 623 -5.30 6.17 12.37
N ILE A 624 -6.45 5.95 11.75
CA ILE A 624 -6.55 5.72 10.31
C ILE A 624 -6.93 7.05 9.64
N GLU A 625 -6.10 7.49 8.67
CA GLU A 625 -6.29 8.72 7.88
C GLU A 625 -6.53 9.98 8.74
N ASP A 626 -5.96 10.03 9.95
CA ASP A 626 -6.18 11.12 10.92
C ASP A 626 -7.68 11.42 11.23
N LYS A 627 -8.55 10.43 11.03
CA LYS A 627 -10.01 10.58 11.21
C LYS A 627 -10.66 9.51 12.07
N ILE A 628 -10.10 8.31 12.13
CA ILE A 628 -10.69 7.18 12.85
C ILE A 628 -9.71 6.72 13.92
N PHE A 629 -10.09 6.86 15.18
CA PHE A 629 -9.30 6.39 16.31
C PHE A 629 -9.66 4.93 16.63
N CYS A 630 -8.65 4.07 16.67
CA CYS A 630 -8.78 2.65 16.93
C CYS A 630 -8.10 2.29 18.25
N VAL A 631 -8.80 1.57 19.13
CA VAL A 631 -8.32 1.21 20.46
C VAL A 631 -8.98 -0.10 20.90
N HIS A 632 -8.38 -0.84 21.83
CA HIS A 632 -9.02 -2.06 22.36
C HIS A 632 -10.28 -1.74 23.17
N GLY A 633 -10.10 -1.10 24.32
CA GLY A 633 -11.12 -0.68 25.27
C GLY A 633 -11.83 0.59 24.79
N GLY A 634 -11.31 1.74 25.17
CA GLY A 634 -11.95 3.00 24.84
C GLY A 634 -11.23 4.22 25.38
N ILE A 635 -11.90 5.37 25.38
CA ILE A 635 -11.26 6.66 25.68
C ILE A 635 -11.24 7.04 27.16
N GLY A 636 -11.90 6.24 28.01
CA GLY A 636 -12.06 6.50 29.44
C GLY A 636 -12.49 7.92 29.79
N GLN A 637 -12.09 8.38 30.97
CA GLN A 637 -12.40 9.71 31.51
C GLN A 637 -11.20 10.67 31.49
N THR A 638 -9.98 10.13 31.37
CA THR A 638 -8.75 10.86 31.73
C THR A 638 -8.08 11.54 30.55
N MET A 639 -7.85 10.80 29.46
CA MET A 639 -7.09 11.27 28.28
C MET A 639 -7.84 12.38 27.54
N ARG A 640 -7.20 13.50 27.20
CA ARG A 640 -7.89 14.55 26.40
C ARG A 640 -7.54 14.46 24.93
N THR A 641 -6.24 14.38 24.64
CA THR A 641 -5.71 14.33 23.29
C THR A 641 -5.06 12.98 23.00
N ILE A 642 -5.13 12.53 21.74
CA ILE A 642 -4.51 11.27 21.31
C ILE A 642 -2.98 11.31 21.40
N ASP A 643 -2.37 12.49 21.30
CA ASP A 643 -0.91 12.64 21.37
C ASP A 643 -0.36 12.32 22.77
N GLU A 644 -1.19 12.36 23.82
CA GLU A 644 -0.81 11.93 25.18
C GLU A 644 -0.44 10.44 25.25
N ILE A 645 -0.92 9.62 24.30
CA ILE A 645 -0.60 8.19 24.22
C ILE A 645 0.90 7.98 23.95
N GLU A 646 1.54 8.88 23.21
CA GLU A 646 2.97 8.81 22.89
C GLU A 646 3.87 9.10 24.10
N LEU A 647 3.32 9.68 25.17
CA LEU A 647 4.07 9.96 26.40
C LEU A 647 4.22 8.70 27.28
N ILE A 648 3.43 7.67 27.02
CA ILE A 648 3.50 6.40 27.74
C ILE A 648 4.80 5.70 27.34
N GLN A 649 5.61 5.29 28.31
CA GLN A 649 6.91 4.65 28.05
C GLN A 649 6.76 3.15 27.79
N LYS A 650 7.57 2.63 26.86
CA LYS A 650 7.78 1.19 26.66
C LYS A 650 9.09 0.76 27.36
N PRO A 651 9.18 -0.48 27.90
CA PRO A 651 8.11 -1.46 28.06
C PRO A 651 7.03 -0.99 29.04
N LEU A 652 5.77 -1.33 28.75
CA LEU A 652 4.62 -0.95 29.55
C LEU A 652 4.09 -2.12 30.39
N GLU A 653 4.18 -1.99 31.71
CA GLU A 653 3.46 -2.86 32.65
C GLU A 653 2.10 -2.22 32.99
N ILE A 654 1.02 -3.03 33.00
CA ILE A 654 -0.32 -2.54 33.33
C ILE A 654 -0.51 -2.50 34.84
N VAL A 655 -0.67 -1.29 35.37
CA VAL A 655 -0.88 -1.05 36.80
C VAL A 655 -2.38 -0.87 37.07
N HIS A 656 -3.00 -1.86 37.73
CA HIS A 656 -4.44 -1.87 38.05
C HIS A 656 -4.86 -0.89 39.14
N ASP A 657 -3.90 -0.38 39.92
CA ASP A 657 -4.08 0.73 40.86
C ASP A 657 -3.16 1.90 40.44
N PRO A 658 -3.51 2.60 39.34
CA PRO A 658 -2.67 3.61 38.70
C PRO A 658 -2.41 4.79 39.64
N LYS A 659 -1.14 5.15 39.81
CA LYS A 659 -0.71 6.31 40.62
C LYS A 659 -0.32 7.51 39.77
N THR A 660 -0.03 7.29 38.50
CA THR A 660 0.36 8.33 37.55
C THR A 660 -0.70 8.53 36.48
N TYR A 661 -0.67 9.70 35.85
CA TYR A 661 -1.59 10.05 34.75
C TYR A 661 -1.47 9.07 33.58
N GLN A 662 -0.24 8.72 33.19
CA GLN A 662 0.06 7.81 32.09
C GLN A 662 -0.42 6.38 32.39
N GLN A 663 -0.22 5.88 33.62
CA GLN A 663 -0.75 4.57 34.04
C GLN A 663 -2.28 4.54 33.95
N LYS A 664 -2.94 5.64 34.33
CA LYS A 664 -4.40 5.75 34.28
C LYS A 664 -4.90 5.74 32.83
N ILE A 665 -4.26 6.48 31.93
CA ILE A 665 -4.58 6.45 30.49
C ILE A 665 -4.39 5.04 29.94
N ALA A 666 -3.24 4.40 30.20
CA ALA A 666 -2.98 3.04 29.72
C ALA A 666 -4.05 2.04 30.19
N LEU A 667 -4.44 2.09 31.46
CA LEU A 667 -5.49 1.24 32.00
C LEU A 667 -6.85 1.51 31.31
N GLU A 668 -7.24 2.78 31.17
CA GLU A 668 -8.51 3.16 30.55
C GLU A 668 -8.59 2.79 29.06
N LEU A 669 -7.49 2.91 28.31
CA LEU A 669 -7.41 2.50 26.90
C LEU A 669 -7.72 1.02 26.71
N LEU A 670 -7.32 0.17 27.66
CA LEU A 670 -7.52 -1.28 27.58
C LEU A 670 -8.86 -1.75 28.17
N TRP A 671 -9.40 -1.05 29.18
CA TRP A 671 -10.52 -1.57 29.99
C TRP A 671 -11.82 -0.76 29.92
N SER A 672 -11.80 0.47 29.42
CA SER A 672 -13.03 1.28 29.40
C SER A 672 -14.02 0.79 28.34
N ASP A 673 -15.31 0.95 28.64
CA ASP A 673 -16.42 0.63 27.76
C ASP A 673 -17.22 1.90 27.45
N PRO A 674 -17.92 2.02 26.32
CA PRO A 674 -18.94 3.04 26.20
C PRO A 674 -20.12 2.77 27.17
N CYS A 675 -20.87 3.82 27.51
CA CYS A 675 -22.16 3.65 28.20
C CYS A 675 -23.13 2.78 27.37
N LEU A 676 -24.11 2.15 28.01
CA LEU A 676 -24.95 1.15 27.34
C LEU A 676 -25.99 1.81 26.42
N GLN A 677 -26.49 2.97 26.82
CA GLN A 677 -27.53 3.73 26.13
C GLN A 677 -26.97 5.06 25.60
N ASP A 678 -27.50 5.54 24.47
CA ASP A 678 -27.05 6.79 23.86
C ASP A 678 -27.47 8.03 24.69
N GLU A 679 -28.52 7.89 25.49
CA GLU A 679 -29.04 8.91 26.42
C GLU A 679 -28.15 9.08 27.67
N GLU A 680 -27.23 8.15 27.94
CA GLU A 680 -26.28 8.24 29.05
C GLU A 680 -25.16 9.23 28.69
N LEU A 681 -25.43 10.51 28.97
CA LEU A 681 -24.53 11.62 28.61
C LEU A 681 -23.21 11.60 29.38
N GLU A 682 -23.28 11.24 30.67
CA GLU A 682 -22.15 11.29 31.62
C GLU A 682 -21.48 9.93 31.81
N ASN A 683 -20.22 9.96 32.24
CA ASN A 683 -19.45 8.75 32.55
C ASN A 683 -20.04 8.03 33.76
N GLN A 684 -20.00 6.69 33.74
CA GLN A 684 -20.51 5.84 34.83
C GLN A 684 -19.42 4.88 35.33
N PRO A 685 -19.37 4.52 36.61
CA PRO A 685 -18.49 3.44 37.09
C PRO A 685 -18.79 2.11 36.37
N ASN A 686 -17.77 1.30 36.11
CA ASN A 686 -17.92 -0.02 35.47
C ASN A 686 -17.50 -1.17 36.42
N PRO A 687 -18.33 -1.53 37.41
CA PRO A 687 -18.00 -2.57 38.39
C PRO A 687 -17.85 -3.96 37.76
N ASP A 688 -18.46 -4.19 36.60
CA ASP A 688 -18.36 -5.46 35.87
C ASP A 688 -16.94 -5.69 35.33
N ARG A 689 -16.22 -4.62 34.99
CA ARG A 689 -14.83 -4.66 34.50
C ARG A 689 -13.79 -4.52 35.59
N ASP A 690 -14.17 -4.00 36.75
CA ASP A 690 -13.29 -3.78 37.89
C ASP A 690 -12.97 -5.07 38.66
N ILE A 691 -12.30 -6.02 37.99
CA ILE A 691 -11.99 -7.35 38.54
C ILE A 691 -11.04 -7.30 39.73
N PHE A 692 -10.23 -6.24 39.84
CA PHE A 692 -9.30 -6.00 40.95
C PHE A 692 -9.86 -5.01 41.99
N GLN A 693 -11.15 -4.62 41.87
CA GLN A 693 -11.90 -3.81 42.85
C GLN A 693 -11.25 -2.45 43.21
N ASN A 694 -10.55 -1.83 42.25
CA ASN A 694 -9.81 -0.59 42.47
C ASN A 694 -10.62 0.68 42.15
N LYS A 695 -11.83 0.52 41.61
CA LYS A 695 -12.79 1.57 41.24
C LYS A 695 -12.25 2.57 40.20
N GLN A 696 -11.39 2.10 39.30
CA GLN A 696 -10.69 2.94 38.31
C GLN A 696 -11.26 2.82 36.89
N ILE A 697 -12.12 1.82 36.63
CA ILE A 697 -12.65 1.56 35.28
C ILE A 697 -14.05 2.16 35.15
N PHE A 698 -14.25 2.91 34.07
CA PHE A 698 -15.47 3.67 33.81
C PHE A 698 -16.04 3.34 32.43
N ARG A 699 -17.35 3.51 32.32
CA ARG A 699 -18.07 3.67 31.07
C ARG A 699 -18.04 5.13 30.63
N PHE A 700 -17.74 5.40 29.37
CA PHE A 700 -17.71 6.77 28.83
C PHE A 700 -19.00 7.14 28.09
N GLY A 701 -19.61 8.26 28.50
CA GLY A 701 -20.90 8.72 27.98
C GLY A 701 -20.81 9.53 26.69
N THR A 702 -21.97 9.87 26.13
CA THR A 702 -22.11 10.61 24.85
C THR A 702 -21.41 11.98 24.85
N ASN A 703 -21.43 12.71 25.97
CA ASN A 703 -20.72 14.00 26.10
C ASN A 703 -19.21 13.81 25.96
N ARG A 704 -18.69 12.77 26.60
CA ARG A 704 -17.26 12.44 26.58
C ARG A 704 -16.79 12.05 25.18
N ILE A 705 -17.57 11.25 24.45
CA ILE A 705 -17.31 10.87 23.06
C ILE A 705 -17.25 12.12 22.17
N THR A 706 -18.28 12.95 22.23
CA THR A 706 -18.42 14.13 21.36
C THR A 706 -17.28 15.11 21.57
N LYS A 707 -16.97 15.40 22.84
CA LYS A 707 -15.88 16.29 23.22
C LYS A 707 -14.52 15.76 22.75
N PHE A 708 -14.25 14.47 22.98
CA PHE A 708 -13.00 13.84 22.54
C PHE A 708 -12.80 13.92 21.02
N LEU A 709 -13.84 13.60 20.25
CA LEU A 709 -13.77 13.65 18.78
C LEU A 709 -13.53 15.08 18.27
N GLN A 710 -14.21 16.07 18.86
CA GLN A 710 -14.03 17.48 18.51
C GLN A 710 -12.62 17.98 18.83
N GLU A 711 -12.13 17.74 20.05
CA GLU A 711 -10.80 18.18 20.49
C GLU A 711 -9.67 17.57 19.66
N ASN A 712 -9.88 16.36 19.12
CA ASN A 712 -8.87 15.65 18.33
C ASN A 712 -9.11 15.71 16.80
N SER A 713 -10.12 16.46 16.34
CA SER A 713 -10.49 16.53 14.91
C SER A 713 -10.75 15.17 14.25
N LEU A 714 -11.32 14.24 15.03
CA LEU A 714 -11.66 12.87 14.63
C LEU A 714 -13.16 12.75 14.33
N ASN A 715 -13.52 11.73 13.55
CA ASN A 715 -14.90 11.46 13.16
C ASN A 715 -15.49 10.24 13.88
N MET A 716 -14.65 9.28 14.27
CA MET A 716 -15.10 7.97 14.73
C MET A 716 -14.10 7.30 15.67
N ILE A 717 -14.62 6.50 16.59
CA ILE A 717 -13.88 5.54 17.42
C ILE A 717 -14.26 4.13 16.95
N ILE A 718 -13.28 3.29 16.65
CA ILE A 718 -13.48 1.86 16.42
C ILE A 718 -12.80 1.10 17.57
N ARG A 719 -13.53 0.24 18.25
CA ARG A 719 -13.05 -0.47 19.45
C ARG A 719 -13.48 -1.94 19.49
N SER A 720 -12.94 -2.73 20.43
CA SER A 720 -13.26 -4.15 20.60
C SER A 720 -13.85 -4.54 21.97
N HIS A 721 -13.27 -5.47 22.76
CA HIS A 721 -13.56 -5.83 24.18
C HIS A 721 -14.98 -6.33 24.55
N GLU A 722 -16.05 -5.75 24.01
CA GLU A 722 -17.44 -6.09 24.32
C GLU A 722 -18.02 -7.01 23.24
N PRO A 723 -18.49 -8.21 23.60
CA PRO A 723 -19.14 -9.11 22.66
C PRO A 723 -20.50 -8.54 22.23
N THR A 724 -20.78 -8.62 20.93
CA THR A 724 -21.99 -8.09 20.30
C THR A 724 -22.72 -9.21 19.54
N MET A 725 -24.05 -9.12 19.45
CA MET A 725 -24.86 -10.16 18.79
C MET A 725 -24.50 -10.36 17.31
N GLU A 726 -24.27 -9.26 16.59
CA GLU A 726 -23.99 -9.28 15.15
C GLU A 726 -22.49 -9.28 14.84
N GLY A 727 -21.63 -9.44 15.85
CA GLY A 727 -20.17 -9.31 15.74
C GLY A 727 -19.69 -7.87 15.54
N PHE A 728 -20.59 -6.92 15.29
CA PHE A 728 -20.31 -5.49 15.36
C PHE A 728 -21.55 -4.73 15.83
N GLU A 729 -21.34 -3.55 16.41
CA GLU A 729 -22.39 -2.65 16.83
C GLU A 729 -21.97 -1.19 16.65
N ARG A 730 -22.88 -0.36 16.15
CA ARG A 730 -22.70 1.10 16.09
C ARG A 730 -23.48 1.77 17.22
N GLN A 731 -22.83 2.70 17.90
CA GLN A 731 -23.36 3.49 19.01
C GLN A 731 -23.09 4.98 18.79
N ASN A 732 -24.06 5.83 19.17
CA ASN A 732 -23.97 7.29 19.10
C ASN A 732 -23.49 7.81 17.72
N ASN A 733 -23.77 7.07 16.64
CA ASN A 733 -23.23 7.24 15.28
C ASN A 733 -21.69 7.27 15.12
N ASN A 734 -20.91 7.50 16.17
CA ASN A 734 -19.48 7.75 16.12
C ASN A 734 -18.63 6.66 16.77
N VAL A 735 -19.22 5.66 17.43
CA VAL A 735 -18.49 4.53 18.01
C VAL A 735 -18.92 3.24 17.31
N ILE A 736 -17.96 2.44 16.85
CA ILE A 736 -18.19 1.08 16.36
C ILE A 736 -17.43 0.11 17.26
N THR A 737 -18.18 -0.78 17.91
CA THR A 737 -17.63 -1.93 18.64
C THR A 737 -17.60 -3.13 17.69
N ILE A 738 -16.46 -3.80 17.56
CA ILE A 738 -16.30 -5.01 16.76
C ILE A 738 -15.79 -6.18 17.59
N PHE A 739 -16.23 -7.39 17.25
CA PHE A 739 -15.90 -8.61 17.95
C PHE A 739 -15.73 -9.74 16.93
N SER A 740 -14.51 -10.28 16.82
CA SER A 740 -14.15 -11.27 15.80
C SER A 740 -14.14 -12.70 16.35
N CYS A 741 -14.93 -12.95 17.39
CA CYS A 741 -15.01 -14.23 18.08
C CYS A 741 -16.49 -14.70 18.13
N PRO A 742 -16.93 -15.50 17.14
CA PRO A 742 -18.32 -15.98 17.07
C PRO A 742 -18.60 -17.04 18.13
N ASP A 743 -19.85 -17.08 18.60
CA ASP A 743 -20.33 -17.97 19.67
C ASP A 743 -19.56 -17.80 20.99
N TYR A 744 -19.11 -16.57 21.27
CA TYR A 744 -18.53 -16.18 22.56
C TYR A 744 -19.51 -16.46 23.69
N GLY A 745 -19.09 -17.25 24.68
CA GLY A 745 -20.01 -17.77 25.70
C GLY A 745 -20.45 -19.21 25.50
N GLY A 746 -20.16 -19.81 24.34
CA GLY A 746 -20.69 -21.10 23.91
C GLY A 746 -22.14 -21.04 23.41
N ASN A 747 -22.69 -22.22 23.08
CA ASN A 747 -23.94 -22.48 22.35
C ASN A 747 -25.24 -21.79 22.88
N GLN A 748 -25.19 -21.02 23.97
CA GLN A 748 -26.35 -20.32 24.54
C GLN A 748 -26.71 -19.04 23.78
N HIS A 749 -25.75 -18.42 23.10
CA HIS A 749 -25.89 -17.04 22.61
C HIS A 749 -25.85 -16.89 21.08
N GLN A 750 -25.23 -17.83 20.35
CA GLN A 750 -25.15 -17.82 18.88
C GLN A 750 -24.70 -16.47 18.28
N CYS A 751 -23.86 -15.72 19.00
CA CYS A 751 -23.40 -14.41 18.54
C CYS A 751 -22.49 -14.57 17.31
N LYS A 752 -22.62 -13.66 16.35
CA LYS A 752 -21.82 -13.68 15.12
C LYS A 752 -20.44 -13.07 15.38
N GLY A 753 -19.49 -13.37 14.50
CA GLY A 753 -18.19 -12.71 14.49
C GLY A 753 -18.11 -11.75 13.32
N SER A 754 -17.47 -10.59 13.49
CA SER A 754 -17.29 -9.62 12.41
C SER A 754 -15.87 -9.06 12.36
N ILE A 755 -15.44 -8.68 11.15
CA ILE A 755 -14.32 -7.78 10.91
C ILE A 755 -14.83 -6.56 10.13
N LEU A 756 -14.11 -5.44 10.18
CA LEU A 756 -14.39 -4.30 9.32
C LEU A 756 -13.39 -4.23 8.19
N THR A 757 -13.84 -3.84 7.00
CA THR A 757 -12.96 -3.45 5.90
C THR A 757 -13.20 -1.98 5.60
N ILE A 758 -12.14 -1.17 5.60
CA ILE A 758 -12.18 0.20 5.12
C ILE A 758 -11.66 0.20 3.68
N SER A 759 -12.54 0.47 2.72
CA SER A 759 -12.19 0.45 1.30
C SER A 759 -11.23 1.60 0.94
N LYS A 760 -10.62 1.55 -0.25
CA LYS A 760 -9.82 2.68 -0.78
C LYS A 760 -10.61 3.99 -0.83
N ARG A 761 -11.94 3.91 -0.92
CA ARG A 761 -12.86 5.05 -0.92
C ARG A 761 -13.27 5.51 0.47
N GLY A 762 -12.93 4.75 1.51
CA GLY A 762 -13.25 5.07 2.91
C GLY A 762 -14.59 4.53 3.37
N GLU A 763 -15.20 3.63 2.61
CA GLU A 763 -16.42 2.95 3.02
C GLU A 763 -16.04 1.93 4.10
N ILE A 764 -16.75 1.96 5.23
CA ILE A 764 -16.59 1.01 6.32
C ILE A 764 -17.61 -0.12 6.10
N ILE A 765 -17.11 -1.30 5.75
CA ILE A 765 -17.93 -2.45 5.37
C ILE A 765 -17.74 -3.57 6.40
N PRO A 766 -18.77 -3.94 7.17
CA PRO A 766 -18.70 -5.10 8.05
C PRO A 766 -18.70 -6.40 7.24
N LYS A 767 -17.89 -7.36 7.67
CA LYS A 767 -17.76 -8.70 7.09
C LYS A 767 -17.99 -9.72 8.18
N VAL A 768 -19.13 -10.40 8.11
CA VAL A 768 -19.65 -11.22 9.20
C VAL A 768 -19.52 -12.70 8.87
N ILE A 769 -19.13 -13.50 9.86
CA ILE A 769 -19.26 -14.96 9.85
C ILE A 769 -20.25 -15.40 10.92
N LEU A 770 -21.00 -16.45 10.61
CA LEU A 770 -21.90 -17.10 11.57
C LEU A 770 -21.11 -18.04 12.49
N PRO A 771 -21.64 -18.37 13.69
CA PRO A 771 -21.16 -19.51 14.46
C PRO A 771 -20.97 -20.74 13.56
N ALA A 772 -19.86 -21.46 13.73
CA ALA A 772 -19.73 -22.75 13.05
C ALA A 772 -20.73 -23.74 13.67
N THR A 773 -21.14 -24.75 12.91
CA THR A 773 -21.90 -25.87 13.47
C THR A 773 -21.12 -26.49 14.64
N PRO A 774 -21.81 -26.98 15.70
CA PRO A 774 -21.14 -27.62 16.82
C PRO A 774 -20.25 -28.78 16.32
N ASN A 775 -18.94 -28.57 16.36
CA ASN A 775 -17.95 -29.60 16.06
C ASN A 775 -17.62 -30.39 17.34
N GLN A 776 -17.00 -31.57 17.19
CA GLN A 776 -16.43 -32.34 18.30
C GLN A 776 -15.19 -31.66 18.96
N GLU A 777 -14.80 -30.46 18.54
CA GLU A 777 -13.65 -29.73 19.07
C GLU A 777 -14.00 -28.87 20.28
N GLN A 778 -13.14 -28.89 21.29
CA GLN A 778 -13.26 -28.06 22.48
C GLN A 778 -12.88 -26.61 22.16
N ARG A 779 -13.90 -25.75 21.98
CA ARG A 779 -13.73 -24.31 21.70
C ARG A 779 -13.17 -23.54 22.90
N TRP A 780 -13.64 -23.87 24.11
CA TRP A 780 -13.35 -23.17 25.36
C TRP A 780 -12.49 -24.03 26.29
N MET A 781 -11.50 -23.42 26.94
CA MET A 781 -10.80 -24.09 28.03
C MET A 781 -11.70 -24.28 29.23
N ASP A 782 -11.65 -25.48 29.82
CA ASP A 782 -12.27 -25.75 31.11
C ASP A 782 -11.32 -25.27 32.22
N LEU A 783 -11.67 -24.15 32.84
CA LEU A 783 -10.91 -23.56 33.95
C LEU A 783 -11.43 -24.02 35.32
N GLU A 784 -12.55 -24.77 35.36
CA GLU A 784 -13.19 -25.23 36.61
C GLU A 784 -12.70 -26.62 37.03
N GLU A 785 -12.39 -27.51 36.07
CA GLU A 785 -11.75 -28.78 36.41
C GLU A 785 -10.37 -28.55 37.03
N PRO A 786 -10.09 -29.09 38.24
CA PRO A 786 -8.77 -28.97 38.83
C PRO A 786 -7.78 -29.73 37.94
N ILE A 787 -6.95 -28.98 37.19
CA ILE A 787 -5.78 -29.53 36.49
C ILE A 787 -4.74 -30.08 37.52
N GLN A 788 -5.08 -30.05 38.83
CA GLN A 788 -4.47 -30.80 39.93
C GLN A 788 -4.20 -32.29 39.64
N ARG A 789 -4.85 -32.93 38.65
CA ARG A 789 -4.64 -34.35 38.35
C ARG A 789 -3.41 -34.68 37.50
N LYS A 790 -2.74 -33.72 36.85
CA LYS A 790 -1.41 -33.96 36.27
C LYS A 790 -0.35 -33.73 37.34
N LYS A 791 0.30 -34.81 37.83
CA LYS A 791 1.43 -34.73 38.79
C LYS A 791 2.41 -33.63 38.35
N GLY A 792 2.51 -32.55 39.14
CA GLY A 792 3.39 -31.41 38.86
C GLY A 792 2.67 -30.08 38.58
N PHE A 793 1.38 -30.06 38.24
CA PHE A 793 0.64 -28.83 37.92
C PHE A 793 0.63 -27.82 39.08
N ALA A 794 0.37 -28.30 40.31
CA ALA A 794 0.36 -27.49 41.53
C ALA A 794 1.73 -26.92 41.93
N LYS A 795 2.84 -27.36 41.30
CA LYS A 795 4.18 -26.86 41.57
C LYS A 795 4.52 -25.60 40.77
N TYR A 796 3.88 -25.39 39.61
CA TYR A 796 4.29 -24.38 38.64
C TYR A 796 3.24 -23.26 38.41
N ILE A 797 1.96 -23.52 38.66
CA ILE A 797 0.91 -22.48 38.64
C ILE A 797 0.26 -22.43 40.04
N VAL A 798 0.79 -21.56 40.91
CA VAL A 798 0.16 -21.28 42.21
C VAL A 798 -0.90 -20.21 42.00
N ILE A 799 -2.15 -20.61 42.20
CA ILE A 799 -3.33 -19.75 42.12
C ILE A 799 -3.83 -19.60 43.54
N ASP A 800 -3.92 -18.37 44.02
CA ASP A 800 -4.49 -18.11 45.34
C ASP A 800 -6.03 -18.22 45.33
N ASN A 801 -6.64 -18.11 46.51
CA ASN A 801 -8.08 -18.25 46.65
C ASN A 801 -8.86 -17.14 45.90
N GLU A 802 -8.28 -15.94 45.74
CA GLU A 802 -8.93 -14.83 45.04
C GLU A 802 -8.88 -15.05 43.52
N GLU A 803 -7.72 -15.42 42.98
CA GLU A 803 -7.54 -15.80 41.57
C GLU A 803 -8.43 -17.01 41.20
N ALA A 804 -8.58 -17.99 42.10
CA ALA A 804 -9.47 -19.13 41.90
C ALA A 804 -10.95 -18.75 41.86
N GLN A 805 -11.36 -17.72 42.59
CA GLN A 805 -12.72 -17.15 42.49
C GLN A 805 -12.90 -16.41 41.15
N LEU A 806 -11.89 -15.67 40.70
CA LEU A 806 -11.92 -14.97 39.41
C LEU A 806 -12.05 -15.92 38.22
N ARG A 807 -11.45 -17.12 38.29
CA ARG A 807 -11.61 -18.18 37.27
C ARG A 807 -13.06 -18.62 37.06
N LYS A 808 -13.88 -18.58 38.12
CA LYS A 808 -15.31 -18.94 38.08
C LYS A 808 -16.19 -17.79 37.56
N ARG A 809 -15.62 -16.61 37.32
CA ARG A 809 -16.40 -15.46 36.83
C ARG A 809 -16.88 -15.77 35.41
N PRO A 810 -18.19 -15.62 35.12
CA PRO A 810 -18.74 -15.91 33.81
C PRO A 810 -18.08 -15.03 32.74
N LEU A 811 -18.16 -15.49 31.49
CA LEU A 811 -17.75 -14.71 30.33
C LEU A 811 -18.50 -13.38 30.31
N THR A 812 -17.86 -12.35 29.75
CA THR A 812 -18.50 -11.05 29.54
C THR A 812 -19.89 -11.22 28.94
N PRO A 813 -20.95 -10.72 29.61
CA PRO A 813 -22.30 -10.84 29.09
C PRO A 813 -22.42 -10.08 27.76
N LEU A 814 -23.23 -10.61 26.86
CA LEU A 814 -23.54 -9.93 25.62
C LEU A 814 -24.16 -8.57 25.88
N ARG A 815 -23.77 -7.60 25.06
CA ARG A 815 -24.45 -6.32 25.04
C ARG A 815 -25.87 -6.49 24.48
N GLN A 816 -26.88 -6.45 25.36
CA GLN A 816 -28.29 -6.49 24.97
C GLN A 816 -28.79 -5.07 24.65
N LYS A 817 -29.05 -4.78 23.37
CA LYS A 817 -29.90 -3.64 23.02
C LYS A 817 -31.32 -3.94 23.47
N ARG A 818 -31.89 -3.13 24.38
CA ARG A 818 -33.36 -3.04 24.48
C ARG A 818 -33.87 -2.53 23.11
N PRO A 819 -34.94 -3.12 22.56
CA PRO A 819 -35.35 -2.84 21.20
C PRO A 819 -35.80 -1.38 21.06
N LEU A 820 -34.97 -0.56 20.42
CA LEU A 820 -35.40 0.66 19.76
C LEU A 820 -35.50 0.37 18.26
N SER A 821 -36.55 0.91 17.66
CA SER A 821 -37.09 0.51 16.36
C SER A 821 -36.05 0.40 15.24
N GLN A 822 -36.23 -0.63 14.42
CA GLN A 822 -35.53 -0.88 13.17
C GLN A 822 -35.42 0.40 12.32
N LYS A 823 -34.30 1.13 12.42
CA LYS A 823 -33.86 2.01 11.34
C LYS A 823 -32.71 1.33 10.62
N GLN A 824 -33.05 0.82 9.45
CA GLN A 824 -32.15 0.23 8.48
C GLN A 824 -30.97 1.18 8.20
N PHE A 825 -29.78 0.59 8.17
CA PHE A 825 -28.55 1.20 7.68
C PHE A 825 -28.77 1.72 6.25
N LYS A 826 -28.50 3.00 6.02
CA LYS A 826 -28.25 3.60 4.70
C LYS A 826 -26.86 4.18 4.68
#